data_AF-A0A955YMJ8-F1
#
_entry.id   AF-A0A955YMJ8-F1
#
_cell.length_a   1.000
_cell.length_b   1.000
_cell.length_c   1.000
_cell.angle_alpha   90.00
_cell.angle_beta   90.00
_cell.angle_gamma   90.00
#
_symmetry.space_group_name_H-M   'P 1'
#
loop_
_entity.id
_entity.type
_entity.pdbx_description
1 polymer ?
#
loop_
_entity_poly.entity_id
_entity_poly.type
_entity_poly.pdbx_seq_one_letter_code
_entity_poly.pdbx_strand_id
1 'polypeptide(L)'
;MSEQDPVRELVRARPFGEALKEADAPEAREVAPGVFMSRGTSNAYAVRTQVGRVIINTGLGFEAYTHKRNFDAACPGPTTHILVTQGHVDHVGGVGLFREEGTVFVAQAANAACQADDARIAGRRQSHSYVWFSDVIDHALTVAREHPDAVVQDAPLPDRTFVEREELLVGGRRFVLHATPGGETVDSAVVHLEDEGILFSGNLFGPLFPHFPNFNTVRGDKYRYADAYLASLARVRALAPEILITGHGDPIVGRELIRVCLDRLEAAVRYVHEQTLEGINAGEDIDALAARIQLPDELFVGQGYGRVAWAVRTFWESYLGWFKLRSTTELYPRVPTQRVLAELAGAEATVARGRAALPSEPVLALSLAEAVLESAPTHAAALSLAREAHVALLQEPDDAQNFWLGGWLRAQQASLEVRMVAKEPDEVRAGEVAALMAGLPARFVPSAAGGLVAVYQYDITGAEAGHWHVVVEGGTCRVVEGAHPSPDCRIAIRDVDFLALNYGELHPLKAALQGKIKFEGDRKKAIPLEAIFAKISRPARAAKGANPAANNVLFVDDLGAPVLTPSQRSIKWLASRGHTTFDPEQVLADARRRTGLDEFGPRDFEARLQLLTEDYAADPGMSEVGKRMVRGELVRYASNRLLIEAYVREHPDALTARIERPLIVVGLPRSGTTHLVNLLAADTRFRSLPLWVSMEPLPNPREARSPAWAERAAGRVDGWLPERARDWLGVEQLRADPRYLRCAANWAGMRGMAPYVAAMHPMNPDHVHEELELMGPDFASYLFEWTGHVPRFRDHYLSTDQTPHYAYLAKVLKILQHRDGRGNAPWVLKCPQHFEQLPALLATFPDATVVFTHRDPVAVIQSTVTMLGYAQRMSRTSYDMPGLLGYWSDRLEHLLRRGVADRELVGAERSYDSRFHTFMADTEGTLDRIYALYALPRTERSRDEQAAFLRAHPRGKEGRVRYDLRGQFGAEPADLRRRFDFYIDRFGVRPE
;
A
#
# COMPACT_ATOMS: atom_id res chain seq x y z
N MET A 1 -52.74 -14.90 1.42
CA MET A 1 -51.37 -15.23 0.98
C MET A 1 -51.44 -15.58 -0.49
N SER A 2 -51.12 -14.64 -1.37
CA SER A 2 -51.05 -14.87 -2.82
C SER A 2 -49.70 -15.50 -3.14
N GLU A 3 -49.69 -16.57 -3.93
CA GLU A 3 -48.59 -17.51 -4.08
C GLU A 3 -47.43 -17.05 -4.98
N GLN A 4 -47.42 -15.78 -5.42
CA GLN A 4 -46.30 -15.14 -6.15
C GLN A 4 -46.45 -13.61 -6.06
N ASP A 5 -45.74 -12.97 -5.12
CA ASP A 5 -45.66 -11.51 -5.04
C ASP A 5 -44.38 -11.03 -5.76
N PRO A 6 -44.51 -10.45 -6.98
CA PRO A 6 -43.36 -10.15 -7.84
C PRO A 6 -42.37 -9.16 -7.20
N VAL A 7 -42.82 -8.26 -6.32
CA VAL A 7 -41.93 -7.32 -5.63
C VAL A 7 -41.08 -8.06 -4.59
N ARG A 8 -41.68 -8.97 -3.82
CA ARG A 8 -40.95 -9.80 -2.82
C ARG A 8 -39.96 -10.74 -3.49
N GLU A 9 -40.29 -11.26 -4.65
CA GLU A 9 -39.38 -12.09 -5.44
C GLU A 9 -38.21 -11.28 -5.95
N LEU A 10 -38.45 -10.09 -6.50
CA LEU A 10 -37.40 -9.20 -6.97
C LEU A 10 -36.47 -8.75 -5.83
N VAL A 11 -37.01 -8.42 -4.66
CA VAL A 11 -36.22 -8.10 -3.45
C VAL A 11 -35.35 -9.29 -3.03
N ARG A 12 -35.89 -10.51 -3.04
CA ARG A 12 -35.13 -11.72 -2.69
C ARG A 12 -34.07 -12.08 -3.72
N ALA A 13 -34.33 -11.86 -5.01
CA ALA A 13 -33.42 -12.16 -6.10
C ALA A 13 -32.24 -11.16 -6.20
N ARG A 14 -32.31 -10.03 -5.49
CA ARG A 14 -31.28 -8.98 -5.50
C ARG A 14 -30.71 -8.74 -4.09
N PRO A 15 -30.06 -9.75 -3.49
CA PRO A 15 -29.50 -9.61 -2.15
C PRO A 15 -28.38 -8.56 -2.13
N PHE A 16 -28.29 -7.84 -1.01
CA PHE A 16 -27.43 -6.68 -0.86
C PHE A 16 -25.93 -6.93 -1.17
N GLY A 17 -25.38 -8.05 -0.67
CA GLY A 17 -23.93 -8.30 -0.65
C GLY A 17 -23.25 -8.43 -2.01
N GLU A 18 -24.01 -8.53 -3.11
CA GLU A 18 -23.47 -8.59 -4.47
C GLU A 18 -23.60 -7.25 -5.24
N ALA A 19 -24.34 -6.28 -4.71
CA ALA A 19 -24.75 -5.09 -5.46
C ALA A 19 -23.81 -3.87 -5.32
N LEU A 20 -22.96 -3.84 -4.28
CA LEU A 20 -22.06 -2.73 -3.97
C LEU A 20 -20.65 -3.28 -3.70
N LYS A 21 -19.92 -3.56 -4.78
CA LYS A 21 -18.53 -4.03 -4.78
C LYS A 21 -17.71 -3.20 -5.74
N GLU A 22 -16.41 -3.14 -5.52
CA GLU A 22 -15.47 -2.50 -6.43
C GLU A 22 -15.51 -3.12 -7.84
N ALA A 23 -15.14 -2.33 -8.84
CA ALA A 23 -15.05 -2.80 -10.23
C ALA A 23 -13.91 -3.82 -10.43
N ASP A 24 -14.24 -5.10 -10.39
CA ASP A 24 -13.31 -6.22 -10.58
C ASP A 24 -13.61 -7.08 -11.83
N ALA A 25 -14.74 -6.83 -12.50
CA ALA A 25 -15.21 -7.68 -13.60
C ALA A 25 -14.20 -7.75 -14.76
N PRO A 26 -13.90 -8.96 -15.27
CA PRO A 26 -12.91 -9.15 -16.33
C PRO A 26 -13.36 -8.59 -17.68
N GLU A 27 -14.68 -8.50 -17.92
CA GLU A 27 -15.27 -8.04 -19.17
C GLU A 27 -16.61 -7.30 -18.93
N ALA A 28 -17.04 -6.52 -19.93
CA ALA A 28 -18.36 -5.92 -19.94
C ALA A 28 -19.38 -6.88 -20.56
N ARG A 29 -20.57 -6.98 -19.95
CA ARG A 29 -21.66 -7.84 -20.43
C ARG A 29 -22.67 -7.04 -21.25
N GLU A 30 -23.07 -7.55 -22.40
CA GLU A 30 -24.20 -6.98 -23.15
C GLU A 30 -25.52 -7.30 -22.42
N VAL A 31 -26.27 -6.26 -22.04
CA VAL A 31 -27.48 -6.35 -21.21
C VAL A 31 -28.76 -6.00 -21.97
N ALA A 32 -28.61 -5.33 -23.10
CA ALA A 32 -29.64 -5.11 -24.11
C ALA A 32 -28.92 -4.88 -25.45
N PRO A 33 -29.60 -4.95 -26.61
CA PRO A 33 -28.95 -4.78 -27.91
C PRO A 33 -28.10 -3.49 -27.99
N GLY A 34 -26.78 -3.66 -28.12
CA GLY A 34 -25.83 -2.56 -28.16
C GLY A 34 -25.67 -1.77 -26.86
N VAL A 35 -26.05 -2.34 -25.71
CA VAL A 35 -25.87 -1.76 -24.36
C VAL A 35 -24.99 -2.70 -23.53
N PHE A 36 -23.81 -2.23 -23.17
CA PHE A 36 -22.80 -2.99 -22.43
C PHE A 36 -22.68 -2.44 -21.01
N MET A 37 -22.66 -3.33 -20.02
CA MET A 37 -22.54 -3.01 -18.61
C MET A 37 -21.19 -3.49 -18.08
N SER A 38 -20.47 -2.62 -17.36
CA SER A 38 -19.34 -3.00 -16.52
C SER A 38 -19.71 -2.77 -15.07
N ARG A 39 -19.64 -3.83 -14.24
CA ARG A 39 -19.94 -3.75 -12.81
C ARG A 39 -18.89 -2.97 -12.03
N GLY A 40 -19.32 -2.25 -11.01
CA GLY A 40 -18.48 -1.46 -10.09
C GLY A 40 -19.30 -0.97 -8.91
N THR A 41 -18.73 -0.07 -8.10
CA THR A 41 -19.42 0.48 -6.91
C THR A 41 -20.77 1.04 -7.33
N SER A 42 -20.78 1.83 -8.40
CA SER A 42 -21.94 2.00 -9.29
C SER A 42 -21.56 1.47 -10.67
N ASN A 43 -22.49 0.78 -11.34
CA ASN A 43 -22.27 0.27 -12.68
C ASN A 43 -22.07 1.43 -13.68
N ALA A 44 -21.15 1.22 -14.62
CA ALA A 44 -20.98 2.07 -15.80
C ALA A 44 -21.54 1.34 -17.03
N TYR A 45 -21.91 2.11 -18.06
CA TYR A 45 -22.49 1.56 -19.29
C TYR A 45 -21.89 2.19 -20.54
N ALA A 46 -21.75 1.39 -21.59
CA ALA A 46 -21.43 1.85 -22.95
C ALA A 46 -22.57 1.51 -23.91
N VAL A 47 -23.10 2.51 -24.60
CA VAL A 47 -24.16 2.36 -25.61
C VAL A 47 -23.57 2.57 -26.99
N ARG A 48 -23.61 1.52 -27.82
CA ARG A 48 -23.10 1.53 -29.19
C ARG A 48 -23.98 2.42 -30.08
N THR A 49 -23.35 3.19 -30.97
CA THR A 49 -24.00 4.04 -31.98
C THR A 49 -23.29 3.90 -33.33
N GLN A 50 -23.83 4.46 -34.40
CA GLN A 50 -23.17 4.44 -35.73
C GLN A 50 -21.85 5.23 -35.79
N VAL A 51 -21.62 6.16 -34.85
CA VAL A 51 -20.47 7.09 -34.85
C VAL A 51 -19.49 6.82 -33.70
N GLY A 52 -19.64 5.69 -33.01
CA GLY A 52 -18.85 5.35 -31.81
C GLY A 52 -19.75 4.92 -30.67
N ARG A 53 -19.45 5.38 -29.45
CA ARG A 53 -20.22 5.04 -28.25
C ARG A 53 -20.59 6.26 -27.41
N VAL A 54 -21.63 6.07 -26.60
CA VAL A 54 -22.04 6.96 -25.51
C VAL A 54 -21.79 6.25 -24.18
N ILE A 55 -21.09 6.89 -23.26
CA ILE A 55 -20.87 6.37 -21.91
C ILE A 55 -21.94 6.92 -20.98
N ILE A 56 -22.56 6.06 -20.16
CA ILE A 56 -23.52 6.44 -19.13
C ILE A 56 -22.95 6.04 -17.77
N ASN A 57 -22.67 7.06 -16.93
CA ASN A 57 -21.87 6.95 -15.70
C ASN A 57 -20.45 6.43 -15.95
N THR A 58 -19.53 6.70 -15.02
CA THR A 58 -18.09 6.42 -15.21
C THR A 58 -17.41 5.69 -14.07
N GLY A 59 -18.17 5.32 -13.02
CA GLY A 59 -17.62 4.72 -11.80
C GLY A 59 -16.89 5.74 -10.93
N LEU A 60 -16.26 5.25 -9.85
CA LEU A 60 -15.23 5.99 -9.12
C LEU A 60 -13.99 6.19 -10.01
N GLY A 61 -13.16 7.19 -9.71
CA GLY A 61 -12.02 7.52 -10.60
C GLY A 61 -11.03 6.37 -10.78
N PHE A 62 -10.74 5.61 -9.72
CA PHE A 62 -9.91 4.42 -9.83
C PHE A 62 -10.61 3.23 -10.53
N GLU A 63 -11.95 3.14 -10.48
CA GLU A 63 -12.72 2.08 -11.17
C GLU A 63 -12.80 2.32 -12.68
N ALA A 64 -12.70 3.58 -13.10
CA ALA A 64 -12.78 3.98 -14.49
C ALA A 64 -11.78 3.24 -15.39
N TYR A 65 -10.62 2.82 -14.86
CA TYR A 65 -9.64 2.00 -15.60
C TYR A 65 -10.20 0.64 -15.99
N THR A 66 -10.85 -0.05 -15.05
CA THR A 66 -11.52 -1.33 -15.30
C THR A 66 -12.65 -1.14 -16.32
N HIS A 67 -13.49 -0.12 -16.11
CA HIS A 67 -14.60 0.17 -17.02
C HIS A 67 -14.12 0.48 -18.44
N LYS A 68 -13.09 1.33 -18.57
CA LYS A 68 -12.54 1.73 -19.87
C LYS A 68 -11.96 0.54 -20.61
N ARG A 69 -11.14 -0.28 -19.94
CA ARG A 69 -10.61 -1.52 -20.51
C ARG A 69 -11.75 -2.41 -21.04
N ASN A 70 -12.78 -2.61 -20.23
CA ASN A 70 -13.90 -3.50 -20.56
C ASN A 70 -14.71 -2.97 -21.74
N PHE A 71 -14.96 -1.65 -21.82
CA PHE A 71 -15.68 -1.04 -22.94
C PHE A 71 -14.85 -0.94 -24.21
N ASP A 72 -13.53 -0.70 -24.12
CA ASP A 72 -12.63 -0.72 -25.27
C ASP A 72 -12.63 -2.09 -25.97
N ALA A 73 -12.80 -3.17 -25.20
CA ALA A 73 -12.95 -4.53 -25.73
C ALA A 73 -14.36 -4.82 -26.28
N ALA A 74 -15.42 -4.54 -25.51
CA ALA A 74 -16.79 -4.97 -25.85
C ALA A 74 -17.53 -4.02 -26.81
N CYS A 75 -17.19 -2.72 -26.78
CA CYS A 75 -17.80 -1.68 -27.59
C CYS A 75 -16.71 -0.72 -28.11
N PRO A 76 -15.86 -1.16 -29.04
CA PRO A 76 -14.79 -0.34 -29.58
C PRO A 76 -15.33 0.84 -30.39
N GLY A 77 -14.58 1.94 -30.40
CA GLY A 77 -14.94 3.17 -31.10
C GLY A 77 -14.79 4.40 -30.21
N PRO A 78 -14.81 5.61 -30.80
CA PRO A 78 -14.59 6.83 -30.06
C PRO A 78 -15.74 7.11 -29.08
N THR A 79 -15.39 7.69 -27.93
CA THR A 79 -16.35 8.15 -26.93
C THR A 79 -16.89 9.51 -27.34
N THR A 80 -18.08 9.56 -27.91
CA THR A 80 -18.63 10.83 -28.43
C THR A 80 -19.33 11.65 -27.36
N HIS A 81 -20.01 10.98 -26.43
CA HIS A 81 -20.74 11.62 -25.34
C HIS A 81 -20.54 10.86 -24.04
N ILE A 82 -20.52 11.60 -22.95
CA ILE A 82 -20.62 11.06 -21.59
C ILE A 82 -21.88 11.67 -20.97
N LEU A 83 -22.78 10.81 -20.50
CA LEU A 83 -24.00 11.19 -19.80
C LEU A 83 -23.91 10.69 -18.37
N VAL A 84 -24.33 11.49 -17.40
CA VAL A 84 -24.38 11.05 -15.99
C VAL A 84 -25.80 11.14 -15.46
N THR A 85 -26.14 10.17 -14.62
CA THR A 85 -27.44 10.12 -13.93
C THR A 85 -27.47 10.96 -12.65
N GLN A 86 -26.31 11.32 -12.10
CA GLN A 86 -26.19 12.12 -10.87
C GLN A 86 -24.75 12.58 -10.64
N GLY A 87 -24.57 13.57 -9.75
CA GLY A 87 -23.30 14.19 -9.42
C GLY A 87 -22.48 13.50 -8.33
N HIS A 88 -22.88 12.31 -7.88
CA HIS A 88 -22.10 11.55 -6.93
C HIS A 88 -20.81 10.98 -7.52
N VAL A 89 -19.80 10.84 -6.65
CA VAL A 89 -18.42 10.47 -6.98
C VAL A 89 -18.28 9.17 -7.76
N ASP A 90 -19.17 8.20 -7.53
CA ASP A 90 -19.23 6.89 -8.19
C ASP A 90 -19.92 6.94 -9.56
N HIS A 91 -20.40 8.10 -10.00
CA HIS A 91 -20.97 8.32 -11.34
C HIS A 91 -20.10 9.24 -12.19
N VAL A 92 -19.52 10.28 -11.60
CA VAL A 92 -18.70 11.29 -12.28
C VAL A 92 -17.19 11.04 -12.20
N GLY A 93 -16.76 10.11 -11.34
CA GLY A 93 -15.36 9.99 -10.92
C GLY A 93 -14.38 9.64 -12.03
N GLY A 94 -14.84 9.01 -13.11
CA GLY A 94 -14.05 8.60 -14.26
C GLY A 94 -14.17 9.46 -15.51
N VAL A 95 -14.91 10.58 -15.48
CA VAL A 95 -15.22 11.37 -16.68
C VAL A 95 -13.95 11.78 -17.43
N GLY A 96 -12.93 12.27 -16.74
CA GLY A 96 -11.66 12.68 -17.33
C GLY A 96 -10.93 11.56 -18.07
N LEU A 97 -11.08 10.30 -17.64
CA LEU A 97 -10.46 9.14 -18.30
C LEU A 97 -11.21 8.72 -19.58
N PHE A 98 -12.53 8.89 -19.60
CA PHE A 98 -13.37 8.59 -20.76
C PHE A 98 -13.43 9.72 -21.79
N ARG A 99 -12.99 10.92 -21.42
CA ARG A 99 -12.99 12.09 -22.29
C ARG A 99 -11.89 11.97 -23.35
N GLU A 100 -12.32 11.87 -24.60
CA GLU A 100 -11.48 11.85 -25.81
C GLU A 100 -11.61 13.20 -26.55
N GLU A 101 -10.85 13.40 -27.62
CA GLU A 101 -10.96 14.62 -28.43
C GLU A 101 -12.37 14.71 -29.05
N GLY A 102 -13.07 15.81 -28.78
CA GLY A 102 -14.44 16.04 -29.25
C GLY A 102 -15.55 15.40 -28.42
N THR A 103 -15.24 14.71 -27.31
CA THR A 103 -16.26 14.19 -26.40
C THR A 103 -17.06 15.32 -25.74
N VAL A 104 -18.39 15.19 -25.70
CA VAL A 104 -19.28 16.13 -24.99
C VAL A 104 -19.80 15.48 -23.70
N PHE A 105 -19.45 16.08 -22.56
CA PHE A 105 -20.00 15.69 -21.25
C PHE A 105 -21.30 16.46 -20.96
N VAL A 106 -22.39 15.73 -20.75
CA VAL A 106 -23.73 16.27 -20.48
C VAL A 106 -24.20 15.85 -19.09
N ALA A 107 -24.66 16.83 -18.29
CA ALA A 107 -25.27 16.58 -16.98
C ALA A 107 -26.41 17.57 -16.68
N GLN A 108 -27.19 17.30 -15.64
CA GLN A 108 -28.22 18.22 -15.18
C GLN A 108 -27.59 19.51 -14.61
N ALA A 109 -28.26 20.67 -14.74
CA ALA A 109 -27.71 21.98 -14.41
C ALA A 109 -27.24 22.15 -12.95
N ALA A 110 -27.82 21.41 -12.01
CA ALA A 110 -27.45 21.38 -10.60
C ALA A 110 -26.27 20.45 -10.29
N ASN A 111 -25.70 19.76 -11.29
CA ASN A 111 -24.61 18.80 -11.10
C ASN A 111 -23.39 19.41 -10.40
N ALA A 112 -22.95 20.59 -10.84
CA ALA A 112 -21.85 21.31 -10.20
C ALA A 112 -22.18 21.71 -8.74
N ALA A 113 -23.44 22.09 -8.47
CA ALA A 113 -23.88 22.43 -7.12
C ALA A 113 -23.91 21.19 -6.20
N CYS A 114 -24.37 20.04 -6.73
CA CYS A 114 -24.36 18.76 -6.02
C CYS A 114 -22.93 18.33 -5.66
N GLN A 115 -22.00 18.36 -6.63
CA GLN A 115 -20.58 18.07 -6.39
C GLN A 115 -19.98 19.02 -5.33
N ALA A 116 -20.35 20.30 -5.37
CA ALA A 116 -19.88 21.29 -4.40
C ALA A 116 -20.42 21.02 -2.97
N ASP A 117 -21.63 20.49 -2.82
CA ASP A 117 -22.19 20.13 -1.52
C ASP A 117 -21.42 18.98 -0.87
N ASP A 118 -21.06 17.95 -1.64
CA ASP A 118 -20.20 16.86 -1.18
C ASP A 118 -18.84 17.38 -0.70
N ALA A 119 -18.27 18.34 -1.43
CA ALA A 119 -16.99 18.95 -1.08
C ALA A 119 -17.03 19.72 0.26
N ARG A 120 -18.16 20.35 0.63
CA ARG A 120 -18.30 21.15 1.87
C ARG A 120 -18.07 20.32 3.13
N ILE A 121 -18.54 19.08 3.13
CA ILE A 121 -18.44 18.16 4.27
C ILE A 121 -17.52 16.95 4.01
N ALA A 122 -16.72 17.00 2.94
CA ALA A 122 -15.90 15.88 2.46
C ALA A 122 -15.11 15.19 3.58
N GLY A 123 -14.46 15.94 4.47
CA GLY A 123 -13.69 15.36 5.58
C GLY A 123 -14.53 14.49 6.52
N ARG A 124 -15.75 14.92 6.88
CA ARG A 124 -16.66 14.13 7.72
C ARG A 124 -17.31 13.00 6.94
N ARG A 125 -17.79 13.28 5.72
CA ARG A 125 -18.43 12.31 4.84
C ARG A 125 -17.50 11.13 4.53
N GLN A 126 -16.25 11.39 4.18
CA GLN A 126 -15.25 10.34 3.94
C GLN A 126 -14.97 9.57 5.24
N SER A 127 -14.92 10.24 6.39
CA SER A 127 -14.67 9.55 7.66
C SER A 127 -15.75 8.58 8.08
N HIS A 128 -17.01 8.96 7.88
CA HIS A 128 -18.13 8.07 8.15
C HIS A 128 -18.21 6.97 7.09
N SER A 129 -17.93 7.28 5.81
CA SER A 129 -17.95 6.31 4.72
C SER A 129 -16.94 5.17 4.92
N TYR A 130 -15.82 5.41 5.62
CA TYR A 130 -14.81 4.38 5.89
C TYR A 130 -15.36 3.17 6.65
N VAL A 131 -16.44 3.33 7.43
CA VAL A 131 -17.08 2.22 8.16
C VAL A 131 -17.65 1.16 7.19
N TRP A 132 -18.14 1.56 6.03
CA TRP A 132 -18.82 0.68 5.08
C TRP A 132 -18.04 0.43 3.78
N PHE A 133 -17.08 1.30 3.46
CA PHE A 133 -16.36 1.28 2.18
C PHE A 133 -14.84 1.13 2.35
N SER A 134 -14.37 0.48 3.43
CA SER A 134 -12.93 0.30 3.67
C SER A 134 -12.23 -0.44 2.54
N ASP A 135 -12.85 -1.50 2.01
CA ASP A 135 -12.26 -2.36 0.98
C ASP A 135 -12.13 -1.63 -0.36
N VAL A 136 -13.15 -0.84 -0.71
CA VAL A 136 -13.16 0.05 -1.88
C VAL A 136 -12.02 1.07 -1.80
N ILE A 137 -11.78 1.63 -0.61
CA ILE A 137 -10.68 2.58 -0.37
C ILE A 137 -9.32 1.88 -0.46
N ASP A 138 -9.17 0.68 0.09
CA ASP A 138 -7.93 -0.08 0.01
C ASP A 138 -7.61 -0.54 -1.42
N HIS A 139 -8.64 -0.84 -2.21
CA HIS A 139 -8.51 -1.11 -3.65
C HIS A 139 -8.11 0.15 -4.42
N ALA A 140 -8.71 1.31 -4.13
CA ALA A 140 -8.31 2.59 -4.72
C ALA A 140 -6.82 2.89 -4.47
N LEU A 141 -6.32 2.60 -3.26
CA LEU A 141 -4.89 2.71 -2.94
C LEU A 141 -4.01 1.72 -3.73
N THR A 142 -4.56 0.57 -4.13
CA THR A 142 -3.85 -0.42 -4.97
C THR A 142 -3.77 0.04 -6.41
N VAL A 143 -4.89 0.46 -7.00
CA VAL A 143 -4.94 1.03 -8.35
C VAL A 143 -4.04 2.27 -8.45
N ALA A 144 -4.04 3.15 -7.46
CA ALA A 144 -3.15 4.32 -7.42
C ALA A 144 -1.65 3.96 -7.38
N ARG A 145 -1.28 2.77 -6.89
CA ARG A 145 0.10 2.26 -6.94
C ARG A 145 0.45 1.71 -8.32
N GLU A 146 -0.49 1.02 -8.97
CA GLU A 146 -0.32 0.40 -10.29
C GLU A 146 -0.37 1.44 -11.42
N HIS A 147 -1.11 2.53 -11.20
CA HIS A 147 -1.29 3.62 -12.15
C HIS A 147 -1.00 4.98 -11.47
N PRO A 148 0.28 5.37 -11.29
CA PRO A 148 0.64 6.58 -10.54
C PRO A 148 0.22 7.91 -11.20
N ASP A 149 -0.07 7.89 -12.49
CA ASP A 149 -0.59 9.03 -13.25
C ASP A 149 -2.13 8.99 -13.36
N ALA A 150 -2.78 8.07 -12.63
CA ALA A 150 -4.21 7.94 -12.65
C ALA A 150 -4.93 9.06 -11.89
N VAL A 151 -6.06 9.50 -12.45
CA VAL A 151 -7.00 10.37 -11.72
C VAL A 151 -7.71 9.49 -10.70
N VAL A 152 -7.34 9.63 -9.43
CA VAL A 152 -7.90 8.81 -8.33
C VAL A 152 -9.41 9.09 -8.16
N GLN A 153 -9.82 10.34 -8.36
CA GLN A 153 -11.21 10.76 -8.34
C GLN A 153 -11.35 12.09 -9.08
N ASP A 154 -12.19 12.14 -10.13
CA ASP A 154 -12.43 13.36 -10.91
C ASP A 154 -13.54 14.24 -10.29
N ALA A 155 -13.54 15.53 -10.65
CA ALA A 155 -14.55 16.54 -10.32
C ALA A 155 -14.89 17.37 -11.59
N PRO A 156 -15.51 16.74 -12.60
CA PRO A 156 -15.66 17.33 -13.92
C PRO A 156 -16.76 18.40 -13.95
N LEU A 157 -16.58 19.39 -14.83
CA LEU A 157 -17.64 20.33 -15.21
C LEU A 157 -18.31 19.87 -16.51
N PRO A 158 -19.65 19.88 -16.60
CA PRO A 158 -20.35 19.56 -17.83
C PRO A 158 -20.04 20.58 -18.94
N ASP A 159 -19.79 20.08 -20.15
CA ASP A 159 -19.66 20.94 -21.34
C ASP A 159 -21.04 21.44 -21.79
N ARG A 160 -22.08 20.65 -21.50
CA ARG A 160 -23.48 20.97 -21.75
C ARG A 160 -24.32 20.63 -20.53
N THR A 161 -25.25 21.52 -20.19
CA THR A 161 -26.20 21.30 -19.08
C THR A 161 -27.65 21.39 -19.56
N PHE A 162 -28.55 20.78 -18.79
CA PHE A 162 -30.00 20.89 -19.01
C PHE A 162 -30.76 21.05 -17.69
N VAL A 163 -31.94 21.68 -17.74
CA VAL A 163 -32.74 21.95 -16.54
C VAL A 163 -33.80 20.86 -16.31
N GLU A 164 -34.70 20.66 -17.28
CA GLU A 164 -35.81 19.69 -17.18
C GLU A 164 -35.66 18.49 -18.13
N ARG A 165 -35.33 18.74 -19.39
CA ARG A 165 -35.24 17.73 -20.44
C ARG A 165 -34.17 18.10 -21.46
N GLU A 166 -33.47 17.10 -21.97
CA GLU A 166 -32.52 17.23 -23.08
C GLU A 166 -32.69 16.05 -24.03
N GLU A 167 -32.51 16.29 -25.33
CA GLU A 167 -32.68 15.28 -26.35
C GLU A 167 -31.47 15.27 -27.29
N LEU A 168 -30.82 14.12 -27.40
CA LEU A 168 -29.61 13.93 -28.17
C LEU A 168 -29.84 12.81 -29.19
N LEU A 169 -29.61 13.11 -30.47
CA LEU A 169 -29.55 12.09 -31.52
C LEU A 169 -28.07 11.81 -31.84
N VAL A 170 -27.57 10.65 -31.41
CA VAL A 170 -26.15 10.28 -31.56
C VAL A 170 -26.06 9.00 -32.39
N GLY A 171 -25.49 9.11 -33.60
CA GLY A 171 -25.28 7.97 -34.49
C GLY A 171 -26.53 7.12 -34.72
N GLY A 172 -27.68 7.76 -34.90
CA GLY A 172 -28.97 7.11 -35.17
C GLY A 172 -29.75 6.61 -33.94
N ARG A 173 -29.25 6.82 -32.71
CA ARG A 173 -29.98 6.48 -31.47
C ARG A 173 -30.41 7.74 -30.72
N ARG A 174 -31.64 7.74 -30.21
CA ARG A 174 -32.26 8.86 -29.50
C ARG A 174 -32.11 8.68 -27.99
N PHE A 175 -31.39 9.60 -27.36
CA PHE A 175 -31.20 9.66 -25.91
C PHE A 175 -31.99 10.84 -25.37
N VAL A 176 -32.91 10.59 -24.44
CA VAL A 176 -33.68 11.63 -23.77
C VAL A 176 -33.30 11.65 -22.30
N LEU A 177 -32.72 12.76 -21.84
CA LEU A 177 -32.41 12.96 -20.43
C LEU A 177 -33.57 13.69 -19.77
N HIS A 178 -34.05 13.17 -18.65
CA HIS A 178 -35.11 13.80 -17.86
C HIS A 178 -34.58 14.11 -16.46
N ALA A 179 -34.71 15.36 -16.01
CA ALA A 179 -34.37 15.72 -14.65
C ALA A 179 -35.33 15.02 -13.67
N THR A 180 -34.80 14.58 -12.54
CA THR A 180 -35.51 13.90 -11.45
C THR A 180 -34.93 14.36 -10.11
N PRO A 181 -35.02 15.67 -9.78
CA PRO A 181 -34.28 16.31 -8.68
C PRO A 181 -34.71 15.88 -7.26
N GLY A 182 -35.69 14.97 -7.15
CA GLY A 182 -36.08 14.35 -5.89
C GLY A 182 -35.50 12.96 -5.66
N GLY A 183 -34.62 12.49 -6.54
CA GLY A 183 -33.94 11.22 -6.40
C GLY A 183 -32.85 11.22 -5.34
N GLU A 184 -31.78 10.50 -5.64
CA GLU A 184 -30.66 10.31 -4.72
C GLU A 184 -29.82 11.59 -4.57
N THR A 185 -29.83 12.44 -5.59
CA THR A 185 -29.21 13.76 -5.58
C THR A 185 -30.15 14.83 -6.12
N VAL A 186 -29.86 16.09 -5.80
CA VAL A 186 -30.61 17.25 -6.32
C VAL A 186 -30.45 17.44 -7.83
N ASP A 187 -29.40 16.88 -8.42
CA ASP A 187 -29.13 16.89 -9.86
C ASP A 187 -29.48 15.57 -10.55
N SER A 188 -30.14 14.65 -9.83
CA SER A 188 -30.49 13.33 -10.36
C SER A 188 -31.26 13.47 -11.67
N ALA A 189 -30.94 12.61 -12.63
CA ALA A 189 -31.58 12.52 -13.92
C ALA A 189 -31.61 11.06 -14.40
N VAL A 190 -32.56 10.76 -15.27
CA VAL A 190 -32.64 9.46 -15.96
C VAL A 190 -32.32 9.63 -17.44
N VAL A 191 -31.67 8.62 -18.04
CA VAL A 191 -31.39 8.57 -19.47
C VAL A 191 -32.33 7.54 -20.10
N HIS A 192 -33.12 7.95 -21.08
CA HIS A 192 -34.12 7.11 -21.74
C HIS A 192 -33.78 6.93 -23.23
N LEU A 193 -33.60 5.67 -23.64
CA LEU A 193 -33.58 5.27 -25.04
C LEU A 193 -35.03 5.01 -25.47
N GLU A 194 -35.73 6.08 -25.81
CA GLU A 194 -37.20 6.08 -25.95
C GLU A 194 -37.70 5.10 -27.02
N ASP A 195 -36.99 5.01 -28.15
CA ASP A 195 -37.34 4.10 -29.26
C ASP A 195 -37.18 2.62 -28.91
N GLU A 196 -36.45 2.32 -27.83
CA GLU A 196 -36.08 0.97 -27.41
C GLU A 196 -36.71 0.58 -26.07
N GLY A 197 -37.37 1.51 -25.38
CA GLY A 197 -37.97 1.29 -24.07
C GLY A 197 -36.96 0.98 -22.96
N ILE A 198 -35.70 1.45 -23.08
CA ILE A 198 -34.64 1.22 -22.09
C ILE A 198 -34.41 2.50 -21.28
N LEU A 199 -34.53 2.42 -19.96
CA LEU A 199 -34.33 3.57 -19.07
C LEU A 199 -33.23 3.30 -18.04
N PHE A 200 -32.22 4.16 -18.01
CA PHE A 200 -31.17 4.18 -17.00
C PHE A 200 -31.58 5.12 -15.87
N SER A 201 -31.93 4.58 -14.71
CA SER A 201 -32.40 5.37 -13.58
C SER A 201 -31.27 5.87 -12.66
N GLY A 202 -30.05 5.36 -12.85
CA GLY A 202 -28.98 5.53 -11.86
C GLY A 202 -29.47 5.07 -10.48
N ASN A 203 -29.25 5.91 -9.46
CA ASN A 203 -29.70 5.63 -8.10
C ASN A 203 -30.96 6.40 -7.71
N LEU A 204 -31.73 6.96 -8.64
CA LEU A 204 -32.98 7.71 -8.39
C LEU A 204 -33.85 7.09 -7.27
N PHE A 205 -34.09 5.78 -7.33
CA PHE A 205 -34.95 5.09 -6.35
C PHE A 205 -34.23 4.64 -5.08
N GLY A 206 -32.96 4.98 -4.93
CA GLY A 206 -32.00 4.34 -4.05
C GLY A 206 -31.13 3.30 -4.79
N PRO A 207 -29.96 2.92 -4.24
CA PRO A 207 -29.08 1.91 -4.81
C PRO A 207 -29.70 0.52 -4.99
N LEU A 208 -30.72 0.18 -4.20
CA LEU A 208 -31.44 -1.07 -4.31
C LEU A 208 -32.89 -0.80 -4.68
N PHE A 209 -33.28 -1.20 -5.88
CA PHE A 209 -34.67 -1.16 -6.30
C PHE A 209 -35.28 -2.57 -6.24
N PRO A 210 -36.50 -2.76 -5.72
CA PRO A 210 -37.43 -1.78 -5.15
C PRO A 210 -37.38 -1.76 -3.61
N HIS A 211 -36.30 -1.22 -3.04
CA HIS A 211 -36.20 -1.04 -1.59
C HIS A 211 -36.62 0.37 -1.20
N PHE A 212 -37.08 0.52 0.04
CA PHE A 212 -37.34 1.81 0.65
C PHE A 212 -36.05 2.66 0.59
N PRO A 213 -36.10 3.87 0.02
CA PRO A 213 -34.91 4.70 -0.18
C PRO A 213 -34.42 5.31 1.13
N ASN A 214 -33.16 5.75 1.14
CA ASN A 214 -32.70 6.66 2.18
C ASN A 214 -33.13 8.09 1.82
N PHE A 215 -33.94 8.73 2.66
CA PHE A 215 -34.18 10.18 2.58
C PHE A 215 -33.08 10.99 3.25
N ASN A 216 -32.30 10.35 4.12
CA ASN A 216 -31.03 10.83 4.62
C ASN A 216 -30.10 9.63 4.79
N THR A 217 -28.89 9.68 4.22
CA THR A 217 -27.96 8.55 4.36
C THR A 217 -27.28 8.57 5.73
N VAL A 218 -27.10 7.41 6.34
CA VAL A 218 -26.52 7.28 7.70
C VAL A 218 -25.10 7.84 7.80
N ARG A 219 -24.34 7.82 6.70
CA ARG A 219 -23.00 8.45 6.62
C ARG A 219 -23.02 9.99 6.71
N GLY A 220 -24.18 10.62 6.54
CA GLY A 220 -24.37 12.06 6.51
C GLY A 220 -24.52 12.60 5.09
N ASP A 221 -25.69 13.17 4.82
CA ASP A 221 -26.04 13.86 3.57
C ASP A 221 -27.09 14.95 3.85
N LYS A 222 -27.45 15.74 2.83
CA LYS A 222 -28.64 16.59 2.92
C LYS A 222 -29.92 15.75 3.01
N TYR A 223 -30.99 16.35 3.53
CA TYR A 223 -32.31 15.75 3.48
C TYR A 223 -32.86 15.75 2.05
N ARG A 224 -33.43 14.62 1.67
CA ARG A 224 -34.26 14.46 0.48
C ARG A 224 -35.71 14.58 0.91
N TYR A 225 -36.54 15.13 0.03
CA TYR A 225 -37.93 15.44 0.34
C TYR A 225 -38.88 14.45 -0.34
N ALA A 226 -39.86 13.96 0.41
CA ALA A 226 -40.84 12.98 -0.08
C ALA A 226 -41.57 13.47 -1.34
N ASP A 227 -42.05 14.71 -1.34
CA ASP A 227 -42.81 15.27 -2.48
C ASP A 227 -41.99 15.30 -3.77
N ALA A 228 -40.73 15.73 -3.69
CA ALA A 228 -39.84 15.75 -4.84
C ALA A 228 -39.52 14.33 -5.34
N TYR A 229 -39.33 13.38 -4.42
CA TYR A 229 -39.10 11.98 -4.75
C TYR A 229 -40.30 11.35 -5.45
N LEU A 230 -41.51 11.55 -4.90
CA LEU A 230 -42.76 11.05 -5.47
C LEU A 230 -43.02 11.66 -6.86
N ALA A 231 -42.74 12.96 -7.05
CA ALA A 231 -42.83 13.60 -8.37
C ALA A 231 -41.85 13.00 -9.38
N SER A 232 -40.63 12.68 -8.95
CA SER A 232 -39.61 12.04 -9.79
C SER A 232 -39.97 10.60 -10.15
N LEU A 233 -40.54 9.84 -9.20
CA LEU A 233 -41.05 8.50 -9.43
C LEU A 233 -42.22 8.53 -10.42
N ALA A 234 -43.19 9.43 -10.23
CA ALA A 234 -44.31 9.60 -11.16
C ALA A 234 -43.84 9.94 -12.59
N ARG A 235 -42.76 10.74 -12.72
CA ARG A 235 -42.14 11.04 -14.02
C ARG A 235 -41.60 9.77 -14.70
N VAL A 236 -40.87 8.92 -14.00
CA VAL A 236 -40.37 7.64 -14.57
C VAL A 236 -41.51 6.67 -14.87
N ARG A 237 -42.51 6.60 -13.99
CA ARG A 237 -43.71 5.78 -14.20
C ARG A 237 -44.45 6.16 -15.49
N ALA A 238 -44.54 7.45 -15.80
CA ALA A 238 -45.14 7.94 -17.03
C ALA A 238 -44.36 7.57 -18.30
N LEU A 239 -43.05 7.30 -18.20
CA LEU A 239 -42.21 6.87 -19.33
C LEU A 239 -42.44 5.39 -19.71
N ALA A 240 -43.02 4.60 -18.81
CA ALA A 240 -43.39 3.19 -19.02
C ALA A 240 -42.29 2.32 -19.69
N PRO A 241 -41.07 2.28 -19.13
CA PRO A 241 -39.96 1.53 -19.73
C PRO A 241 -40.23 0.02 -19.76
N GLU A 242 -39.69 -0.65 -20.78
CA GLU A 242 -39.70 -2.12 -20.89
C GLU A 242 -38.50 -2.74 -20.14
N ILE A 243 -37.37 -2.03 -20.16
CA ILE A 243 -36.14 -2.41 -19.43
C ILE A 243 -35.74 -1.24 -18.53
N LEU A 244 -35.66 -1.50 -17.22
CA LEU A 244 -35.16 -0.56 -16.23
C LEU A 244 -33.75 -0.98 -15.80
N ILE A 245 -32.76 -0.15 -16.13
CA ILE A 245 -31.36 -0.33 -15.73
C ILE A 245 -31.08 0.58 -14.54
N THR A 246 -30.89 -0.04 -13.38
CA THR A 246 -30.54 0.65 -12.13
C THR A 246 -29.03 0.80 -12.00
N GLY A 247 -28.55 1.71 -11.14
CA GLY A 247 -27.11 1.89 -10.89
C GLY A 247 -26.39 0.64 -10.38
N HIS A 248 -27.13 -0.36 -9.88
CA HIS A 248 -26.61 -1.60 -9.30
C HIS A 248 -27.41 -2.82 -9.75
N GLY A 249 -26.78 -3.99 -9.74
CA GLY A 249 -27.38 -5.28 -10.11
C GLY A 249 -27.70 -5.41 -11.61
N ASP A 250 -28.46 -6.44 -11.97
CA ASP A 250 -28.85 -6.71 -13.36
C ASP A 250 -30.06 -5.85 -13.80
N PRO A 251 -30.28 -5.63 -15.11
CA PRO A 251 -31.48 -4.95 -15.59
C PRO A 251 -32.77 -5.65 -15.15
N ILE A 252 -33.82 -4.87 -14.98
CA ILE A 252 -35.17 -5.37 -14.69
C ILE A 252 -35.95 -5.31 -15.99
N VAL A 253 -36.49 -6.45 -16.41
CA VAL A 253 -37.16 -6.62 -17.70
C VAL A 253 -38.63 -6.90 -17.46
N GLY A 254 -39.49 -6.24 -18.23
CA GLY A 254 -40.93 -6.41 -18.21
C GLY A 254 -41.64 -5.17 -17.68
N ARG A 255 -42.38 -4.49 -18.55
CA ARG A 255 -43.14 -3.28 -18.21
C ARG A 255 -44.06 -3.44 -17.00
N GLU A 256 -44.75 -4.58 -16.89
CA GLU A 256 -45.69 -4.81 -15.78
C GLU A 256 -44.97 -4.95 -14.44
N LEU A 257 -43.88 -5.72 -14.39
CA LEU A 257 -43.07 -5.87 -13.19
C LEU A 257 -42.53 -4.51 -12.72
N ILE A 258 -41.98 -3.73 -13.65
CA ILE A 258 -41.44 -2.39 -13.36
C ILE A 258 -42.56 -1.48 -12.83
N ARG A 259 -43.73 -1.46 -13.48
CA ARG A 259 -44.89 -0.68 -13.05
C ARG A 259 -45.33 -1.04 -11.63
N VAL A 260 -45.53 -2.33 -11.34
CA VAL A 260 -45.95 -2.80 -10.01
C VAL A 260 -44.93 -2.43 -8.93
N CYS A 261 -43.63 -2.51 -9.24
CA CYS A 261 -42.58 -2.10 -8.31
C CYS A 261 -42.60 -0.59 -8.05
N LEU A 262 -42.77 0.23 -9.09
CA LEU A 262 -42.89 1.69 -8.97
C LEU A 262 -44.14 2.09 -8.19
N ASP A 263 -45.30 1.52 -8.52
CA ASP A 263 -46.57 1.79 -7.84
C ASP A 263 -46.48 1.45 -6.35
N ARG A 264 -45.88 0.31 -6.01
CA ARG A 264 -45.73 -0.10 -4.61
C ARG A 264 -44.73 0.77 -3.84
N LEU A 265 -43.63 1.16 -4.47
CA LEU A 265 -42.65 2.06 -3.87
C LEU A 265 -43.24 3.47 -3.66
N GLU A 266 -44.02 3.98 -4.61
CA GLU A 266 -44.76 5.23 -4.48
C GLU A 266 -45.73 5.17 -3.29
N ALA A 267 -46.55 4.12 -3.21
CA ALA A 267 -47.53 3.93 -2.16
C ALA A 267 -46.86 3.77 -0.78
N ALA A 268 -45.75 3.03 -0.68
CA ALA A 268 -45.01 2.86 0.56
C ALA A 268 -44.43 4.18 1.07
N VAL A 269 -43.77 4.97 0.21
CA VAL A 269 -43.21 6.28 0.60
C VAL A 269 -44.31 7.25 1.00
N ARG A 270 -45.40 7.32 0.20
CA ARG A 270 -46.56 8.17 0.48
C ARG A 270 -47.20 7.83 1.82
N TYR A 271 -47.45 6.55 2.08
CA TYR A 271 -48.01 6.08 3.35
C TYR A 271 -47.16 6.52 4.54
N VAL A 272 -45.84 6.29 4.50
CA VAL A 272 -44.95 6.67 5.61
C VAL A 272 -44.93 8.19 5.81
N HIS A 273 -44.93 8.97 4.72
CA HIS A 273 -44.97 10.43 4.77
C HIS A 273 -46.29 10.95 5.36
N GLU A 274 -47.43 10.46 4.90
CA GLU A 274 -48.76 10.83 5.39
C GLU A 274 -48.95 10.44 6.86
N GLN A 275 -48.58 9.21 7.24
CA GLN A 275 -48.64 8.76 8.64
C GLN A 275 -47.74 9.58 9.57
N THR A 276 -46.58 10.04 9.07
CA THR A 276 -45.70 10.92 9.83
C THR A 276 -46.36 12.29 10.03
N LEU A 277 -46.98 12.86 8.99
CA LEU A 277 -47.69 14.14 9.06
C LEU A 277 -48.91 14.09 9.99
N GLU A 278 -49.68 13.00 9.94
CA GLU A 278 -50.79 12.75 10.87
C GLU A 278 -50.28 12.74 12.32
N GLY A 279 -49.19 12.01 12.59
CA GLY A 279 -48.53 11.97 13.88
C GLY A 279 -48.04 13.33 14.37
N ILE A 280 -47.40 14.11 13.49
CA ILE A 280 -46.99 15.49 13.78
C ILE A 280 -48.19 16.34 14.23
N ASN A 281 -49.29 16.31 13.47
CA ASN A 281 -50.48 17.09 13.77
C ASN A 281 -51.19 16.61 15.04
N ALA A 282 -51.07 15.32 15.38
CA ALA A 282 -51.56 14.76 16.63
C ALA A 282 -50.66 15.08 17.85
N GLY A 283 -49.49 15.69 17.64
CA GLY A 283 -48.52 15.95 18.71
C GLY A 283 -47.82 14.70 19.21
N GLU A 284 -47.78 13.63 18.42
CA GLU A 284 -47.06 12.40 18.75
C GLU A 284 -45.55 12.63 18.77
N ASP A 285 -44.89 11.94 19.69
CA ASP A 285 -43.44 11.98 19.82
C ASP A 285 -42.74 11.26 18.64
N ILE A 286 -41.65 11.84 18.11
CA ILE A 286 -40.92 11.28 16.95
C ILE A 286 -40.38 9.86 17.18
N ASP A 287 -39.96 9.51 18.40
CA ASP A 287 -39.47 8.14 18.70
C ASP A 287 -40.65 7.15 18.76
N ALA A 288 -41.81 7.58 19.27
CA ALA A 288 -43.04 6.80 19.23
C ALA A 288 -43.53 6.57 17.79
N LEU A 289 -43.48 7.61 16.95
CA LEU A 289 -43.82 7.49 15.52
C LEU A 289 -42.87 6.54 14.79
N ALA A 290 -41.56 6.68 14.99
CA ALA A 290 -40.57 5.82 14.35
C ALA A 290 -40.70 4.34 14.78
N ALA A 291 -41.22 4.07 15.98
CA ALA A 291 -41.51 2.72 16.45
C ALA A 291 -42.85 2.17 15.90
N ARG A 292 -43.89 3.00 15.89
CA ARG A 292 -45.27 2.62 15.51
C ARG A 292 -45.46 2.44 14.01
N ILE A 293 -44.90 3.34 13.20
CA ILE A 293 -45.15 3.35 11.75
C ILE A 293 -44.38 2.20 11.10
N GLN A 294 -45.15 1.23 10.60
CA GLN A 294 -44.66 0.09 9.82
C GLN A 294 -45.46 0.01 8.53
N LEU A 295 -44.86 -0.55 7.47
CA LEU A 295 -45.57 -0.76 6.21
C LEU A 295 -46.61 -1.89 6.38
N PRO A 296 -47.87 -1.67 5.96
CA PRO A 296 -48.81 -2.75 5.73
C PRO A 296 -48.25 -3.78 4.74
N ASP A 297 -48.69 -5.03 4.85
CA ASP A 297 -48.13 -6.14 4.07
C ASP A 297 -48.29 -5.94 2.55
N GLU A 298 -49.37 -5.29 2.14
CA GLU A 298 -49.69 -4.90 0.76
C GLU A 298 -48.77 -3.80 0.19
N LEU A 299 -48.13 -3.02 1.07
CA LEU A 299 -47.17 -1.96 0.71
C LEU A 299 -45.72 -2.43 0.85
N PHE A 300 -45.48 -3.74 0.97
CA PHE A 300 -44.14 -4.28 1.18
C PHE A 300 -43.16 -3.86 0.09
N VAL A 301 -42.04 -3.29 0.53
CA VAL A 301 -40.81 -3.07 -0.24
C VAL A 301 -39.62 -3.48 0.63
N GLY A 302 -38.47 -3.79 0.02
CA GLY A 302 -37.28 -4.19 0.78
C GLY A 302 -36.77 -3.05 1.69
N GLN A 303 -36.16 -3.35 2.82
CA GLN A 303 -35.52 -2.36 3.71
C GLN A 303 -34.01 -2.62 3.87
N GLY A 304 -33.40 -3.25 2.86
CA GLY A 304 -31.96 -3.58 2.84
C GLY A 304 -31.01 -2.38 2.68
N TYR A 305 -31.53 -1.20 2.34
CA TYR A 305 -30.73 0.04 2.26
C TYR A 305 -31.30 1.11 3.20
N GLY A 306 -32.43 1.73 2.86
CA GLY A 306 -33.16 2.62 3.78
C GLY A 306 -34.14 1.87 4.69
N ARG A 307 -34.62 2.56 5.72
CA ARG A 307 -35.65 2.06 6.64
C ARG A 307 -36.77 3.06 6.83
N VAL A 308 -37.98 2.54 7.03
CA VAL A 308 -39.18 3.30 7.37
C VAL A 308 -38.94 4.16 8.61
N ALA A 309 -38.43 3.57 9.69
CA ALA A 309 -38.16 4.30 10.93
C ALA A 309 -37.16 5.47 10.75
N TRP A 310 -36.22 5.37 9.80
CA TRP A 310 -35.29 6.47 9.50
C TRP A 310 -35.96 7.56 8.66
N ALA A 311 -36.80 7.16 7.71
CA ALA A 311 -37.58 8.09 6.90
C ALA A 311 -38.59 8.88 7.72
N VAL A 312 -39.28 8.25 8.69
CA VAL A 312 -40.14 8.94 9.66
C VAL A 312 -39.37 10.06 10.36
N ARG A 313 -38.14 9.78 10.80
CA ARG A 313 -37.29 10.80 11.44
C ARG A 313 -36.93 11.93 10.48
N THR A 314 -36.52 11.60 9.27
CA THR A 314 -36.17 12.59 8.24
C THR A 314 -37.37 13.46 7.85
N PHE A 315 -38.56 12.86 7.68
CA PHE A 315 -39.78 13.60 7.37
C PHE A 315 -40.19 14.49 8.54
N TRP A 316 -40.17 13.97 9.77
CA TRP A 316 -40.47 14.78 10.94
C TRP A 316 -39.56 16.01 11.05
N GLU A 317 -38.24 15.81 10.92
CA GLU A 317 -37.27 16.89 11.00
C GLU A 317 -37.32 17.85 9.80
N SER A 318 -37.79 17.43 8.62
CA SER A 318 -37.93 18.31 7.46
C SER A 318 -39.07 19.33 7.63
N TYR A 319 -40.09 19.01 8.45
CA TYR A 319 -41.18 19.92 8.79
C TYR A 319 -40.93 20.72 10.07
N LEU A 320 -40.44 20.08 11.14
CA LEU A 320 -40.36 20.68 12.47
C LEU A 320 -38.93 21.10 12.90
N GLY A 321 -37.90 20.67 12.15
CA GLY A 321 -36.51 20.97 12.48
C GLY A 321 -35.94 20.10 13.60
N TRP A 322 -34.89 20.58 14.27
CA TRP A 322 -34.13 19.82 15.27
C TRP A 322 -34.72 19.86 16.69
N PHE A 323 -35.55 20.86 16.99
CA PHE A 323 -36.09 21.10 18.33
C PHE A 323 -37.39 20.33 18.53
N LYS A 324 -37.43 19.41 19.50
CA LYS A 324 -38.51 18.42 19.64
C LYS A 324 -39.57 18.80 20.66
N LEU A 325 -39.42 19.94 21.32
CA LEU A 325 -40.33 20.44 22.36
C LEU A 325 -40.47 19.48 23.56
N ARG A 326 -39.50 18.57 23.78
CA ARG A 326 -39.58 17.58 24.88
C ARG A 326 -39.08 18.13 26.22
N SER A 327 -38.12 19.04 26.16
CA SER A 327 -37.46 19.58 27.35
C SER A 327 -36.82 20.92 27.03
N THR A 328 -36.83 21.83 28.01
CA THR A 328 -36.04 23.07 27.98
C THR A 328 -34.56 22.81 27.71
N THR A 329 -34.03 21.66 28.13
CA THR A 329 -32.62 21.29 27.92
C THR A 329 -32.24 21.07 26.46
N GLU A 330 -33.21 20.85 25.56
CA GLU A 330 -32.93 20.72 24.12
C GLU A 330 -32.43 22.04 23.51
N LEU A 331 -32.75 23.19 24.12
CA LEU A 331 -32.25 24.50 23.72
C LEU A 331 -30.79 24.74 24.11
N TYR A 332 -30.19 23.81 24.84
CA TYR A 332 -28.82 23.88 25.33
C TYR A 332 -28.00 22.70 24.79
N PRO A 333 -26.66 22.79 24.80
CA PRO A 333 -25.80 21.65 24.46
C PRO A 333 -26.16 20.41 25.29
N ARG A 334 -26.02 19.22 24.68
CA ARG A 334 -26.32 17.91 25.34
C ARG A 334 -25.67 17.84 26.72
N VAL A 335 -26.50 17.63 27.74
CA VAL A 335 -26.06 17.21 29.07
C VAL A 335 -25.96 15.68 29.09
N PRO A 336 -24.87 15.06 29.58
CA PRO A 336 -24.66 13.61 29.54
C PRO A 336 -25.46 12.90 30.65
N THR A 337 -26.79 13.05 30.64
CA THR A 337 -27.67 12.58 31.71
C THR A 337 -27.57 11.06 31.93
N GLN A 338 -27.42 10.27 30.87
CA GLN A 338 -27.25 8.81 30.99
C GLN A 338 -26.00 8.44 31.77
N ARG A 339 -24.86 9.08 31.49
CA ARG A 339 -23.61 8.92 32.23
C ARG A 339 -23.79 9.27 33.71
N VAL A 340 -24.42 10.41 34.01
CA VAL A 340 -24.65 10.86 35.39
C VAL A 340 -25.55 9.88 36.15
N LEU A 341 -26.60 9.37 35.51
CA LEU A 341 -27.48 8.37 36.13
C LEU A 341 -26.76 7.03 36.36
N ALA A 342 -25.91 6.59 35.43
CA ALA A 342 -25.09 5.40 35.60
C ALA A 342 -24.04 5.56 36.73
N GLU A 343 -23.46 6.75 36.89
CA GLU A 343 -22.57 7.09 38.01
C GLU A 343 -23.31 7.04 39.35
N LEU A 344 -24.54 7.58 39.41
CA LEU A 344 -25.39 7.54 40.61
C LEU A 344 -25.84 6.12 40.97
N ALA A 345 -26.20 5.30 39.97
CA ALA A 345 -26.62 3.92 40.16
C ALA A 345 -25.44 2.97 40.45
N GLY A 346 -24.23 3.34 40.02
CA GLY A 346 -23.03 2.51 40.06
C GLY A 346 -22.88 1.64 38.81
N ALA A 347 -21.64 1.50 38.33
CA ALA A 347 -21.31 0.78 37.10
C ALA A 347 -21.76 -0.68 37.14
N GLU A 348 -21.51 -1.39 38.24
CA GLU A 348 -21.86 -2.81 38.39
C GLU A 348 -23.38 -3.04 38.35
N ALA A 349 -24.16 -2.22 39.06
CA ALA A 349 -25.62 -2.32 39.05
C ALA A 349 -26.20 -1.99 37.67
N THR A 350 -25.61 -1.00 36.98
CA THR A 350 -26.00 -0.61 35.62
C THR A 350 -25.73 -1.73 34.63
N VAL A 351 -24.53 -2.33 34.68
CA VAL A 351 -24.17 -3.48 33.84
C VAL A 351 -25.06 -4.69 34.16
N ALA A 352 -25.36 -4.96 35.44
CA ALA A 352 -26.24 -6.05 35.83
C ALA A 352 -27.68 -5.87 35.28
N ARG A 353 -28.23 -4.65 35.34
CA ARG A 353 -29.53 -4.34 34.73
C ARG A 353 -29.50 -4.52 33.22
N GLY A 354 -28.43 -4.08 32.56
CA GLY A 354 -28.25 -4.26 31.12
C GLY A 354 -28.11 -5.72 30.71
N ARG A 355 -27.37 -6.52 31.49
CA ARG A 355 -27.27 -7.99 31.31
C ARG A 355 -28.63 -8.67 31.41
N ALA A 356 -29.46 -8.26 32.37
CA ALA A 356 -30.82 -8.78 32.52
C ALA A 356 -31.76 -8.35 31.37
N ALA A 357 -31.54 -7.15 30.80
CA ALA A 357 -32.31 -6.64 29.66
C ALA A 357 -31.93 -7.31 28.33
N LEU A 358 -30.67 -7.72 28.17
CA LEU A 358 -30.09 -8.17 26.90
C LEU A 358 -30.95 -9.18 26.10
N PRO A 359 -31.57 -10.22 26.70
CA PRO A 359 -32.33 -11.20 25.93
C PRO A 359 -33.61 -10.65 25.28
N SER A 360 -34.21 -9.60 25.84
CA SER A 360 -35.50 -9.06 25.39
C SER A 360 -35.43 -7.62 24.88
N GLU A 361 -34.44 -6.86 25.33
CA GLU A 361 -34.28 -5.42 25.06
C GLU A 361 -32.79 -5.10 24.76
N PRO A 362 -32.20 -5.63 23.67
CA PRO A 362 -30.78 -5.46 23.37
C PRO A 362 -30.37 -3.98 23.17
N VAL A 363 -31.27 -3.13 22.65
CA VAL A 363 -31.03 -1.68 22.52
C VAL A 363 -30.92 -1.01 23.89
N LEU A 364 -31.75 -1.40 24.87
CA LEU A 364 -31.65 -0.90 26.24
C LEU A 364 -30.35 -1.39 26.90
N ALA A 365 -30.01 -2.66 26.72
CA ALA A 365 -28.77 -3.23 27.23
C ALA A 365 -27.53 -2.49 26.68
N LEU A 366 -27.53 -2.17 25.38
CA LEU A 366 -26.50 -1.37 24.75
C LEU A 366 -26.44 0.05 25.33
N SER A 367 -27.57 0.73 25.45
CA SER A 367 -27.63 2.09 26.00
C SER A 367 -27.10 2.16 27.44
N LEU A 368 -27.40 1.16 28.27
CA LEU A 368 -26.86 1.06 29.63
C LEU A 368 -25.36 0.79 29.65
N ALA A 369 -24.86 -0.05 28.74
CA ALA A 369 -23.42 -0.27 28.58
C ALA A 369 -22.70 1.02 28.13
N GLU A 370 -23.23 1.73 27.15
CA GLU A 370 -22.68 3.00 26.66
C GLU A 370 -22.65 4.07 27.75
N ALA A 371 -23.69 4.14 28.59
CA ALA A 371 -23.74 5.06 29.73
C ALA A 371 -22.57 4.85 30.71
N VAL A 372 -22.21 3.58 30.98
CA VAL A 372 -21.04 3.23 31.81
C VAL A 372 -19.73 3.51 31.05
N LEU A 373 -19.66 3.22 29.75
CA LEU A 373 -18.47 3.45 28.95
C LEU A 373 -18.16 4.93 28.70
N GLU A 374 -19.15 5.83 28.85
CA GLU A 374 -18.95 7.29 28.74
C GLU A 374 -18.11 7.83 29.92
N SER A 375 -18.14 7.20 31.09
CA SER A 375 -17.30 7.56 32.26
C SER A 375 -16.14 6.59 32.50
N ALA A 376 -16.30 5.31 32.17
CA ALA A 376 -15.29 4.26 32.32
C ALA A 376 -15.06 3.51 30.99
N PRO A 377 -14.31 4.10 30.04
CA PRO A 377 -14.18 3.59 28.66
C PRO A 377 -13.55 2.20 28.53
N THR A 378 -12.83 1.76 29.57
CA THR A 378 -12.12 0.47 29.67
C THR A 378 -12.85 -0.53 30.56
N HIS A 379 -14.06 -0.23 31.05
CA HIS A 379 -14.81 -1.10 31.95
C HIS A 379 -15.15 -2.44 31.27
N ALA A 380 -14.43 -3.50 31.64
CA ALA A 380 -14.45 -4.78 30.94
C ALA A 380 -15.87 -5.38 30.81
N ALA A 381 -16.65 -5.35 31.89
CA ALA A 381 -18.01 -5.90 31.88
C ALA A 381 -18.98 -5.11 30.97
N ALA A 382 -18.81 -3.79 30.89
CA ALA A 382 -19.61 -2.92 30.02
C ALA A 382 -19.19 -3.06 28.55
N LEU A 383 -17.89 -3.18 28.27
CA LEU A 383 -17.39 -3.52 26.93
C LEU A 383 -17.96 -4.86 26.43
N SER A 384 -17.95 -5.88 27.29
CA SER A 384 -18.53 -7.19 26.96
C SER A 384 -20.04 -7.11 26.74
N LEU A 385 -20.77 -6.39 27.60
CA LEU A 385 -22.21 -6.20 27.44
C LEU A 385 -22.54 -5.46 26.14
N ALA A 386 -21.83 -4.38 25.82
CA ALA A 386 -22.01 -3.66 24.57
C ALA A 386 -21.76 -4.57 23.35
N ARG A 387 -20.69 -5.39 23.37
CA ARG A 387 -20.39 -6.34 22.30
C ARG A 387 -21.52 -7.36 22.13
N GLU A 388 -21.99 -7.93 23.23
CA GLU A 388 -23.06 -8.95 23.20
C GLU A 388 -24.40 -8.37 22.75
N ALA A 389 -24.71 -7.12 23.10
CA ALA A 389 -25.88 -6.41 22.58
C ALA A 389 -25.82 -6.23 21.06
N HIS A 390 -24.65 -5.88 20.50
CA HIS A 390 -24.48 -5.83 19.04
C HIS A 390 -24.65 -7.21 18.38
N VAL A 391 -24.16 -8.28 19.01
CA VAL A 391 -24.35 -9.67 18.53
C VAL A 391 -25.83 -10.08 18.55
N ALA A 392 -26.57 -9.68 19.58
CA ALA A 392 -28.00 -9.94 19.68
C ALA A 392 -28.77 -9.20 18.59
N LEU A 393 -28.47 -7.92 18.33
CA LEU A 393 -29.08 -7.14 17.24
C LEU A 393 -28.79 -7.74 15.85
N LEU A 394 -27.61 -8.35 15.68
CA LEU A 394 -27.25 -9.05 14.44
C LEU A 394 -27.96 -10.40 14.23
N GLN A 395 -28.72 -10.90 15.21
CA GLN A 395 -29.54 -12.10 15.01
C GLN A 395 -30.82 -11.80 14.20
N GLU A 396 -31.27 -10.54 14.18
CA GLU A 396 -32.39 -10.11 13.35
C GLU A 396 -31.95 -10.05 11.86
N PRO A 397 -32.49 -10.90 10.97
CA PRO A 397 -31.98 -11.03 9.60
C PRO A 397 -32.03 -9.71 8.81
N ASP A 398 -33.10 -8.93 8.97
CA ASP A 398 -33.27 -7.65 8.28
C ASP A 398 -32.28 -6.59 8.78
N ASP A 399 -31.87 -6.64 10.05
CA ASP A 399 -30.83 -5.77 10.63
C ASP A 399 -29.45 -6.18 10.12
N ALA A 400 -29.16 -7.48 10.13
CA ALA A 400 -27.89 -8.02 9.66
C ALA A 400 -27.66 -7.77 8.15
N GLN A 401 -28.72 -7.88 7.34
CA GLN A 401 -28.68 -7.71 5.89
C GLN A 401 -28.77 -6.24 5.44
N ASN A 402 -29.32 -5.34 6.27
CA ASN A 402 -29.31 -3.92 5.95
C ASN A 402 -27.86 -3.40 5.88
N PHE A 403 -27.54 -2.69 4.80
CA PHE A 403 -26.18 -2.21 4.56
C PHE A 403 -25.64 -1.33 5.68
N TRP A 404 -26.41 -0.30 6.03
CA TRP A 404 -25.96 0.72 6.97
C TRP A 404 -25.97 0.19 8.39
N LEU A 405 -27.10 -0.39 8.82
CA LEU A 405 -27.27 -0.90 10.16
C LEU A 405 -26.38 -2.10 10.43
N GLY A 406 -26.47 -3.16 9.62
CA GLY A 406 -25.65 -4.35 9.79
C GLY A 406 -24.16 -4.04 9.67
N GLY A 407 -23.78 -3.16 8.76
CA GLY A 407 -22.40 -2.68 8.63
C GLY A 407 -21.91 -1.94 9.88
N TRP A 408 -22.71 -1.03 10.44
CA TRP A 408 -22.39 -0.34 11.68
C TRP A 408 -22.27 -1.30 12.86
N LEU A 409 -23.22 -2.23 13.01
CA LEU A 409 -23.24 -3.18 14.12
C LEU A 409 -21.99 -4.06 14.11
N ARG A 410 -21.58 -4.56 12.92
CA ARG A 410 -20.33 -5.34 12.75
C ARG A 410 -19.09 -4.50 13.03
N ALA A 411 -19.05 -3.24 12.58
CA ALA A 411 -17.92 -2.35 12.82
C ALA A 411 -17.76 -2.01 14.31
N GLN A 412 -18.87 -1.77 15.02
CA GLN A 412 -18.85 -1.56 16.47
C GLN A 412 -18.44 -2.81 17.22
N GLN A 413 -18.94 -3.99 16.83
CA GLN A 413 -18.49 -5.26 17.41
C GLN A 413 -16.96 -5.42 17.29
N ALA A 414 -16.41 -5.23 16.09
CA ALA A 414 -14.95 -5.31 15.87
C ALA A 414 -14.18 -4.25 16.69
N SER A 415 -14.70 -3.03 16.78
CA SER A 415 -14.10 -1.97 17.60
C SER A 415 -14.08 -2.32 19.08
N LEU A 416 -15.16 -2.88 19.61
CA LEU A 416 -15.28 -3.33 20.99
C LEU A 416 -14.34 -4.49 21.29
N GLU A 417 -14.21 -5.46 20.37
CA GLU A 417 -13.25 -6.57 20.51
C GLU A 417 -11.80 -6.07 20.58
N VAL A 418 -11.43 -5.08 19.75
CA VAL A 418 -10.14 -4.41 19.87
C VAL A 418 -9.98 -3.72 21.22
N ARG A 419 -10.99 -2.99 21.70
CA ARG A 419 -10.94 -2.30 23.01
C ARG A 419 -10.84 -3.27 24.19
N MET A 420 -11.41 -4.47 24.09
CA MET A 420 -11.33 -5.50 25.13
C MET A 420 -9.95 -6.16 25.22
N VAL A 421 -9.24 -6.28 24.09
CA VAL A 421 -7.91 -6.92 24.01
C VAL A 421 -6.78 -5.88 24.07
N ALA A 422 -7.08 -4.62 23.77
CA ALA A 422 -6.15 -3.51 23.90
C ALA A 422 -5.69 -3.42 25.36
N LYS A 423 -4.40 -3.70 25.58
CA LYS A 423 -3.70 -3.09 26.71
C LYS A 423 -3.89 -1.59 26.59
N GLU A 424 -4.02 -0.87 27.72
CA GLU A 424 -4.12 0.59 27.69
C GLU A 424 -3.13 1.15 26.67
N PRO A 425 -3.56 2.08 25.79
CA PRO A 425 -2.67 2.64 24.78
C PRO A 425 -1.42 3.14 25.50
N ASP A 426 -0.24 2.71 25.05
CA ASP A 426 1.04 2.98 25.69
C ASP A 426 1.05 4.38 26.31
N GLU A 427 1.02 4.43 27.65
CA GLU A 427 0.99 5.64 28.48
C GLU A 427 1.74 6.78 27.77
N VAL A 428 1.04 7.89 27.49
CA VAL A 428 1.68 9.11 27.01
C VAL A 428 2.70 9.51 28.06
N ARG A 429 4.00 9.43 27.73
CA ARG A 429 5.05 9.67 28.72
C ARG A 429 5.07 11.15 29.06
N ALA A 430 5.18 11.49 30.34
CA ALA A 430 5.36 12.88 30.74
C ALA A 430 6.58 13.50 30.03
N GLY A 431 6.38 14.67 29.43
CA GLY A 431 7.28 15.42 28.57
C GLY A 431 7.33 15.00 27.09
N GLU A 432 6.63 13.96 26.64
CA GLU A 432 6.78 13.39 25.29
C GLU A 432 6.21 14.29 24.18
N VAL A 433 5.01 14.85 24.39
CA VAL A 433 4.39 15.82 23.47
C VAL A 433 5.20 17.11 23.43
N ALA A 434 5.61 17.62 24.58
CA ALA A 434 6.42 18.84 24.68
C ALA A 434 7.79 18.65 23.99
N ALA A 435 8.43 17.48 24.17
CA ALA A 435 9.69 17.15 23.51
C ALA A 435 9.52 17.05 21.98
N LEU A 436 8.43 16.45 21.52
CA LEU A 436 8.11 16.37 20.09
C LEU A 436 7.86 17.75 19.48
N MET A 437 7.10 18.62 20.18
CA MET A 437 6.86 20.00 19.77
C MET A 437 8.15 20.81 19.69
N ALA A 438 9.00 20.73 20.72
CA ALA A 438 10.31 21.37 20.73
C ALA A 438 11.23 20.84 19.62
N GLY A 439 11.05 19.58 19.22
CA GLY A 439 11.82 18.94 18.15
C GLY A 439 11.32 19.23 16.73
N LEU A 440 10.13 19.83 16.54
CA LEU A 440 9.59 20.11 15.20
C LEU A 440 10.50 21.00 14.33
N PRO A 441 11.18 22.05 14.82
CA PRO A 441 12.12 22.83 14.00
C PRO A 441 13.26 21.99 13.41
N ALA A 442 13.78 21.03 14.18
CA ALA A 442 14.84 20.13 13.71
C ALA A 442 14.33 19.09 12.71
N ARG A 443 13.02 18.83 12.71
CA ARG A 443 12.32 17.93 11.78
C ARG A 443 11.74 18.67 10.58
N PHE A 444 11.80 20.00 10.57
CA PHE A 444 11.27 20.81 9.50
C PHE A 444 12.07 20.57 8.22
N VAL A 445 11.38 20.50 7.09
CA VAL A 445 11.94 20.23 5.78
C VAL A 445 11.75 21.49 4.91
N PRO A 446 12.71 22.43 4.90
CA PRO A 446 12.60 23.71 4.20
C PRO A 446 12.24 23.59 2.72
N SER A 447 12.76 22.56 2.05
CA SER A 447 12.49 22.30 0.63
C SER A 447 11.04 21.89 0.37
N ALA A 448 10.41 21.14 1.28
CA ALA A 448 8.99 20.78 1.19
C ALA A 448 8.06 21.96 1.54
N ALA A 449 8.55 22.93 2.31
CA ALA A 449 7.81 24.16 2.59
C ALA A 449 7.87 25.15 1.42
N GLY A 450 8.95 25.15 0.62
CA GLY A 450 9.09 26.10 -0.50
C GLY A 450 8.98 27.56 -0.02
N GLY A 451 8.10 28.35 -0.65
CA GLY A 451 7.79 29.73 -0.27
C GLY A 451 6.67 29.89 0.78
N LEU A 452 6.32 28.81 1.48
CA LEU A 452 5.21 28.79 2.44
C LEU A 452 5.45 29.76 3.60
N VAL A 453 4.47 30.63 3.82
CA VAL A 453 4.35 31.49 5.00
C VAL A 453 3.07 31.10 5.73
N ALA A 454 3.20 30.50 6.90
CA ALA A 454 2.08 29.94 7.65
C ALA A 454 2.34 29.90 9.16
N VAL A 455 1.31 30.19 9.95
CA VAL A 455 1.27 29.98 11.40
C VAL A 455 0.28 28.87 11.73
N TYR A 456 0.78 27.73 12.22
CA TYR A 456 -0.04 26.59 12.65
C TYR A 456 -0.25 26.61 14.16
N GLN A 457 -1.47 26.79 14.62
CA GLN A 457 -1.83 26.58 16.02
C GLN A 457 -2.09 25.09 16.26
N TYR A 458 -1.42 24.47 17.22
CA TYR A 458 -1.74 23.14 17.74
C TYR A 458 -2.44 23.28 19.09
N ASP A 459 -3.59 22.61 19.19
CA ASP A 459 -4.33 22.42 20.44
C ASP A 459 -4.37 20.92 20.75
N ILE A 460 -3.47 20.50 21.64
CA ILE A 460 -3.36 19.11 22.04
C ILE A 460 -4.18 18.89 23.31
N THR A 461 -4.98 17.83 23.29
CA THR A 461 -5.78 17.37 24.43
C THR A 461 -5.33 15.99 24.89
N GLY A 462 -5.53 15.65 26.16
CA GLY A 462 -5.13 14.34 26.71
C GLY A 462 -4.34 14.46 28.01
N ALA A 463 -3.53 13.46 28.32
CA ALA A 463 -2.63 13.42 29.47
C ALA A 463 -1.54 14.50 29.40
N GLU A 464 -1.08 14.85 28.20
CA GLU A 464 -0.16 15.98 27.95
C GLU A 464 -0.82 17.08 27.12
N ALA A 465 -1.89 17.66 27.67
CA ALA A 465 -2.59 18.77 27.02
C ALA A 465 -1.72 20.04 26.99
N GLY A 466 -1.80 20.78 25.89
CA GLY A 466 -1.07 22.04 25.75
C GLY A 466 -1.35 22.75 24.44
N HIS A 467 -0.90 23.99 24.36
CA HIS A 467 -1.04 24.86 23.20
C HIS A 467 0.33 25.24 22.67
N TRP A 468 0.55 25.07 21.37
CA TRP A 468 1.76 25.52 20.69
C TRP A 468 1.38 26.19 19.38
N HIS A 469 2.17 27.13 18.91
CA HIS A 469 2.08 27.58 17.53
C HIS A 469 3.41 27.43 16.82
N VAL A 470 3.32 27.02 15.56
CA VAL A 470 4.46 26.76 14.68
C VAL A 470 4.44 27.79 13.57
N VAL A 471 5.46 28.65 13.53
CA VAL A 471 5.61 29.70 12.53
C VAL A 471 6.59 29.19 11.47
N VAL A 472 6.10 29.10 10.23
CA VAL A 472 6.88 28.76 9.04
C VAL A 472 6.97 30.00 8.17
N GLU A 473 8.18 30.51 7.95
CA GLU A 473 8.43 31.69 7.11
C GLU A 473 9.87 31.66 6.57
N GLY A 474 10.06 32.03 5.31
CA GLY A 474 11.39 32.18 4.71
C GLY A 474 12.24 30.90 4.72
N GLY A 475 11.61 29.72 4.64
CA GLY A 475 12.31 28.43 4.71
C GLY A 475 12.77 28.05 6.13
N THR A 476 12.25 28.72 7.16
CA THR A 476 12.53 28.40 8.57
C THR A 476 11.26 27.97 9.29
N CYS A 477 11.42 27.23 10.39
CA CYS A 477 10.33 26.82 11.28
C CYS A 477 10.70 27.12 12.72
N ARG A 478 9.79 27.77 13.44
CA ARG A 478 9.92 28.06 14.87
C ARG A 478 8.68 27.58 15.61
N VAL A 479 8.88 26.91 16.74
CA VAL A 479 7.80 26.53 17.65
C VAL A 479 7.81 27.44 18.87
N VAL A 480 6.62 27.85 19.29
CA VAL A 480 6.38 28.69 20.45
C VAL A 480 5.28 28.06 21.28
N GLU A 481 5.48 27.97 22.58
CA GLU A 481 4.44 27.54 23.50
C GLU A 481 3.44 28.67 23.75
N GLY A 482 2.15 28.34 23.81
CA GLY A 482 1.04 29.28 23.94
C GLY A 482 0.28 29.54 22.64
N ALA A 483 -0.81 30.28 22.77
CA ALA A 483 -1.69 30.60 21.64
C ALA A 483 -1.15 31.75 20.79
N HIS A 484 -1.26 31.64 19.46
CA HIS A 484 -1.07 32.77 18.56
C HIS A 484 -2.38 33.56 18.41
N PRO A 485 -2.36 34.92 18.43
CA PRO A 485 -3.58 35.72 18.33
C PRO A 485 -4.27 35.64 16.97
N SER A 486 -3.54 35.26 15.91
CA SER A 486 -4.07 35.16 14.54
C SER A 486 -3.36 34.04 13.75
N PRO A 487 -3.65 32.75 13.98
CA PRO A 487 -3.05 31.64 13.23
C PRO A 487 -3.69 31.46 11.85
N ASP A 488 -2.91 31.01 10.87
CA ASP A 488 -3.42 30.64 9.54
C ASP A 488 -4.23 29.34 9.57
N CYS A 489 -3.77 28.36 10.35
CA CYS A 489 -4.44 27.06 10.49
C CYS A 489 -4.35 26.56 11.94
N ARG A 490 -5.47 26.13 12.51
CA ARG A 490 -5.57 25.53 13.84
C ARG A 490 -5.80 24.02 13.72
N ILE A 491 -5.06 23.25 14.51
CA ILE A 491 -4.96 21.78 14.48
C ILE A 491 -5.34 21.27 15.87
N ALA A 492 -6.53 20.69 16.00
CA ALA A 492 -6.97 20.07 17.24
C ALA A 492 -6.80 18.56 17.17
N ILE A 493 -6.12 17.98 18.16
CA ILE A 493 -5.73 16.57 18.17
C ILE A 493 -5.54 16.04 19.60
N ARG A 494 -5.73 14.73 19.83
CA ARG A 494 -5.35 14.10 21.10
C ARG A 494 -3.87 13.76 21.11
N ASP A 495 -3.23 13.83 22.27
CA ASP A 495 -1.82 13.48 22.46
C ASP A 495 -1.46 12.11 21.88
N VAL A 496 -2.22 11.05 22.14
CA VAL A 496 -1.99 9.70 21.59
C VAL A 496 -2.01 9.68 20.06
N ASP A 497 -2.90 10.46 19.44
CA ASP A 497 -3.03 10.54 18.00
C ASP A 497 -1.93 11.45 17.40
N PHE A 498 -1.53 12.51 18.11
CA PHE A 498 -0.39 13.36 17.78
C PHE A 498 0.92 12.57 17.81
N LEU A 499 1.14 11.78 18.85
CA LEU A 499 2.26 10.86 18.95
C LEU A 499 2.23 9.87 17.80
N ALA A 500 1.11 9.16 17.58
CA ALA A 500 0.99 8.17 16.51
C ALA A 500 1.24 8.74 15.10
N LEU A 501 0.83 9.99 14.82
CA LEU A 501 1.15 10.67 13.55
C LEU A 501 2.64 10.95 13.41
N ASN A 502 3.23 11.54 14.44
CA ASN A 502 4.64 11.90 14.43
C ASN A 502 5.54 10.67 14.43
N TYR A 503 5.04 9.54 14.94
CA TYR A 503 5.71 8.25 14.95
C TYR A 503 5.43 7.37 13.72
N GLY A 504 4.59 7.83 12.80
CA GLY A 504 4.24 7.09 11.58
C GLY A 504 3.34 5.87 11.80
N GLU A 505 2.84 5.68 13.02
CA GLU A 505 1.88 4.64 13.41
C GLU A 505 0.46 4.95 12.92
N LEU A 506 0.18 6.23 12.65
CA LEU A 506 -1.07 6.72 12.12
C LEU A 506 -0.81 7.59 10.89
N HIS A 507 -1.42 7.25 9.76
CA HIS A 507 -1.30 8.04 8.53
C HIS A 507 -2.16 9.31 8.63
N PRO A 508 -1.68 10.52 8.30
CA PRO A 508 -2.44 11.78 8.43
C PRO A 508 -3.75 11.79 7.66
N LEU A 509 -3.77 11.33 6.40
CA LEU A 509 -5.03 11.15 5.66
C LEU A 509 -5.99 10.19 6.39
N LYS A 510 -5.52 9.02 6.84
CA LYS A 510 -6.34 8.07 7.61
C LYS A 510 -6.83 8.66 8.95
N ALA A 511 -6.02 9.48 9.61
CA ALA A 511 -6.38 10.13 10.87
C ALA A 511 -7.45 11.21 10.68
N ALA A 512 -7.31 12.03 9.64
CA ALA A 512 -8.31 13.02 9.24
C ALA A 512 -9.62 12.33 8.81
N LEU A 513 -9.50 11.27 8.00
CA LEU A 513 -10.58 10.35 7.65
C LEU A 513 -11.11 9.54 8.85
N GLN A 514 -10.53 9.61 10.03
CA GLN A 514 -11.09 8.99 11.23
C GLN A 514 -11.63 10.04 12.22
N GLY A 515 -11.58 11.32 11.86
CA GLY A 515 -11.93 12.43 12.74
C GLY A 515 -10.98 12.60 13.94
N LYS A 516 -9.81 11.95 13.92
CA LYS A 516 -8.78 12.01 14.97
C LYS A 516 -8.00 13.32 14.97
N ILE A 517 -8.00 14.04 13.85
CA ILE A 517 -7.42 15.38 13.68
C ILE A 517 -8.50 16.31 13.13
N LYS A 518 -8.58 17.54 13.64
CA LYS A 518 -9.41 18.60 13.07
C LYS A 518 -8.55 19.77 12.61
N PHE A 519 -8.87 20.33 11.44
CA PHE A 519 -8.21 21.51 10.87
C PHE A 519 -9.23 22.66 10.69
N GLU A 520 -8.91 23.83 11.23
CA GLU A 520 -9.66 25.09 11.10
C GLU A 520 -8.76 26.18 10.49
N GLY A 521 -9.30 27.09 9.68
CA GLY A 521 -8.50 28.10 8.95
C GLY A 521 -8.12 27.68 7.51
N ASP A 522 -6.99 28.17 7.00
CA ASP A 522 -6.54 27.92 5.62
C ASP A 522 -6.04 26.47 5.44
N ARG A 523 -6.95 25.61 5.01
CA ARG A 523 -6.68 24.19 4.76
C ARG A 523 -5.67 23.94 3.65
N LYS A 524 -5.46 24.87 2.71
CA LYS A 524 -4.44 24.69 1.65
C LYS A 524 -3.03 24.72 2.25
N LYS A 525 -2.85 25.49 3.34
CA LYS A 525 -1.61 25.48 4.12
C LYS A 525 -1.50 24.26 5.03
N ALA A 526 -2.56 23.50 5.30
CA ALA A 526 -2.52 22.29 6.12
C ALA A 526 -2.06 21.04 5.34
N ILE A 527 -2.32 20.98 4.03
CA ILE A 527 -1.95 19.85 3.15
C ILE A 527 -0.44 19.52 3.17
N PRO A 528 0.49 20.50 3.26
CA PRO A 528 1.92 20.25 3.37
C PRO A 528 2.41 19.73 4.74
N LEU A 529 1.59 19.73 5.80
CA LEU A 529 2.08 19.46 7.18
C LEU A 529 2.78 18.11 7.34
N GLU A 530 2.36 17.08 6.60
CA GLU A 530 3.01 15.77 6.57
C GLU A 530 4.36 15.80 5.83
N ALA A 531 4.48 16.64 4.81
CA ALA A 531 5.67 16.75 3.97
C ALA A 531 6.73 17.69 4.57
N ILE A 532 6.31 18.71 5.33
CA ILE A 532 7.23 19.70 5.92
C ILE A 532 7.82 19.24 7.25
N PHE A 533 7.34 18.15 7.87
CA PHE A 533 7.91 17.59 9.10
C PHE A 533 8.27 16.12 8.95
N ALA A 534 9.55 15.78 9.07
CA ALA A 534 10.03 14.39 9.01
C ALA A 534 9.45 13.54 10.15
N LYS A 535 9.04 12.30 9.85
CA LYS A 535 8.56 11.32 10.84
C LYS A 535 9.73 10.64 11.55
N ILE A 536 9.54 10.26 12.82
CA ILE A 536 10.54 9.59 13.65
C ILE A 536 9.97 8.29 14.22
N SER A 537 10.77 7.34 14.69
CA SER A 537 10.23 6.13 15.34
C SER A 537 9.96 6.37 16.82
N ARG A 538 8.87 5.80 17.39
CA ARG A 538 8.60 5.92 18.83
C ARG A 538 9.68 5.19 19.64
N PRO A 539 10.39 5.86 20.57
CA PRO A 539 11.40 5.20 21.39
C PRO A 539 10.76 4.18 22.34
N ALA A 540 11.27 2.95 22.39
CA ALA A 540 10.76 1.89 23.28
C ALA A 540 10.86 2.25 24.78
N ARG A 541 9.93 1.76 25.60
CA ARG A 541 9.86 2.02 27.06
C ARG A 541 11.15 1.51 27.74
N ALA A 542 11.87 2.39 28.43
CA ALA A 542 12.94 1.97 29.31
C ALA A 542 12.32 1.23 30.51
N ALA A 543 12.74 -0.02 30.74
CA ALA A 543 12.46 -0.69 32.01
C ALA A 543 13.07 0.16 33.14
N LYS A 544 12.30 0.40 34.21
CA LYS A 544 12.80 1.12 35.39
C LYS A 544 14.08 0.43 35.89
N GLY A 545 15.21 1.15 35.77
CA GLY A 545 16.50 0.73 36.31
C GLY A 545 17.50 0.18 35.30
N ALA A 546 17.81 0.91 34.23
CA ALA A 546 19.02 0.64 33.45
C ALA A 546 19.62 1.92 32.84
N ASN A 547 20.93 2.03 33.00
CA ASN A 547 21.83 3.14 32.65
C ASN A 547 21.84 3.44 31.12
N PRO A 548 21.75 4.71 30.66
CA PRO A 548 21.61 5.01 29.23
C PRO A 548 22.98 5.17 28.55
N ALA A 549 23.66 4.05 28.23
CA ALA A 549 24.71 3.96 27.20
C ALA A 549 25.31 2.53 27.13
N ALA A 550 24.61 1.55 26.55
CA ALA A 550 25.21 0.33 25.97
C ALA A 550 24.15 -0.57 25.28
N ASN A 551 24.44 -1.00 24.04
CA ASN A 551 23.95 -2.24 23.39
C ASN A 551 22.44 -2.45 23.19
N ASN A 552 21.91 -1.97 22.05
CA ASN A 552 20.63 -2.45 21.52
C ASN A 552 20.85 -3.81 20.80
N VAL A 553 20.58 -4.92 21.49
CA VAL A 553 20.74 -6.28 20.96
C VAL A 553 19.41 -6.79 20.42
N LEU A 554 19.32 -7.06 19.11
CA LEU A 554 18.14 -7.60 18.43
C LEU A 554 18.14 -9.13 18.50
N PHE A 555 17.04 -9.76 18.90
CA PHE A 555 16.87 -11.21 18.89
C PHE A 555 15.56 -11.58 18.20
N VAL A 556 15.59 -12.59 17.32
CA VAL A 556 14.42 -13.07 16.55
C VAL A 556 14.01 -14.43 17.11
N ASP A 557 13.01 -14.47 17.98
CA ASP A 557 12.61 -15.69 18.69
C ASP A 557 11.65 -16.61 17.91
N ASP A 558 11.22 -16.19 16.73
CA ASP A 558 10.14 -16.84 15.97
C ASP A 558 10.55 -17.20 14.52
N LEU A 559 11.78 -17.66 14.30
CA LEU A 559 12.25 -18.05 12.95
C LEU A 559 11.49 -19.26 12.37
N GLY A 560 11.28 -20.30 13.17
CA GLY A 560 10.58 -21.53 12.75
C GLY A 560 9.05 -21.41 12.73
N ALA A 561 8.50 -20.40 13.40
CA ALA A 561 7.06 -20.14 13.48
C ALA A 561 6.78 -18.63 13.43
N PRO A 562 6.98 -17.99 12.27
CA PRO A 562 7.00 -16.54 12.19
C PRO A 562 5.64 -15.91 12.50
N VAL A 563 5.65 -15.02 13.48
CA VAL A 563 4.55 -14.11 13.79
C VAL A 563 4.58 -12.98 12.77
N LEU A 564 3.65 -13.02 11.82
CA LEU A 564 3.52 -12.01 10.80
C LEU A 564 2.81 -10.77 11.36
N THR A 565 3.18 -9.58 10.90
CA THR A 565 2.41 -8.35 11.16
C THR A 565 1.08 -8.40 10.40
N PRO A 566 0.06 -7.62 10.81
CA PRO A 566 -1.19 -7.52 10.05
C PRO A 566 -0.96 -7.17 8.56
N SER A 567 -0.01 -6.27 8.27
CA SER A 567 0.37 -5.92 6.90
C SER A 567 0.97 -7.09 6.13
N GLN A 568 1.90 -7.83 6.75
CA GLN A 568 2.51 -9.02 6.13
C GLN A 568 1.47 -10.12 5.87
N ARG A 569 0.54 -10.38 6.80
CA ARG A 569 -0.57 -11.33 6.60
C ARG A 569 -1.46 -10.90 5.44
N SER A 570 -1.84 -9.63 5.39
CA SER A 570 -2.72 -9.09 4.35
C SER A 570 -2.05 -9.20 2.97
N ILE A 571 -0.77 -8.89 2.87
CA ILE A 571 -0.01 -9.01 1.62
C ILE A 571 0.09 -10.47 1.17
N LYS A 572 0.41 -11.40 2.07
CA LYS A 572 0.45 -12.84 1.73
C LYS A 572 -0.92 -13.37 1.31
N TRP A 573 -1.98 -12.96 2.00
CA TRP A 573 -3.34 -13.35 1.68
C TRP A 573 -3.80 -12.80 0.32
N LEU A 574 -3.54 -11.52 0.03
CA LEU A 574 -3.84 -10.92 -1.27
C LEU A 574 -3.07 -11.62 -2.39
N ALA A 575 -1.78 -11.86 -2.18
CA ALA A 575 -0.94 -12.55 -3.17
C ALA A 575 -1.44 -13.98 -3.44
N SER A 576 -1.93 -14.69 -2.41
CA SER A 576 -2.46 -16.06 -2.57
C SER A 576 -3.73 -16.18 -3.42
N ARG A 577 -4.39 -15.07 -3.77
CA ARG A 577 -5.52 -15.07 -4.71
C ARG A 577 -5.09 -15.13 -6.18
N GLY A 578 -3.82 -14.84 -6.48
CA GLY A 578 -3.26 -14.99 -7.81
C GLY A 578 -2.43 -16.27 -7.93
N HIS A 579 -2.07 -16.63 -9.16
CA HIS A 579 -1.20 -17.77 -9.42
C HIS A 579 -0.05 -17.36 -10.34
N THR A 580 1.18 -17.53 -9.87
CA THR A 580 2.39 -17.21 -10.60
C THR A 580 2.94 -18.47 -11.28
N THR A 581 3.05 -18.42 -12.61
CA THR A 581 3.63 -19.50 -13.41
C THR A 581 5.08 -19.20 -13.77
N PHE A 582 5.89 -20.26 -13.85
CA PHE A 582 7.28 -20.20 -14.30
C PHE A 582 7.40 -20.82 -15.70
N ASP A 583 7.45 -19.95 -16.71
CA ASP A 583 7.62 -20.32 -18.11
C ASP A 583 8.77 -19.48 -18.68
N PRO A 584 9.89 -20.10 -19.11
CA PRO A 584 11.03 -19.41 -19.71
C PRO A 584 10.63 -18.49 -20.86
N GLU A 585 9.73 -18.91 -21.74
CA GLU A 585 9.32 -18.10 -22.89
C GLU A 585 8.54 -16.86 -22.46
N GLN A 586 7.72 -16.96 -21.42
CA GLN A 586 7.06 -15.80 -20.84
C GLN A 586 8.04 -14.84 -20.18
N VAL A 587 9.08 -15.35 -19.50
CA VAL A 587 10.14 -14.50 -18.93
C VAL A 587 10.84 -13.70 -20.04
N LEU A 588 11.19 -14.37 -21.15
CA LEU A 588 11.81 -13.72 -22.30
C LEU A 588 10.88 -12.74 -22.99
N ALA A 589 9.60 -13.10 -23.18
CA ALA A 589 8.59 -12.21 -23.76
C ALA A 589 8.35 -10.96 -22.91
N ASP A 590 8.31 -11.09 -21.58
CA ASP A 590 8.18 -9.96 -20.66
C ASP A 590 9.39 -9.03 -20.74
N ALA A 591 10.59 -9.59 -20.84
CA ALA A 591 11.82 -8.82 -21.03
C ALA A 591 11.82 -8.03 -22.36
N ARG A 592 11.36 -8.66 -23.46
CA ARG A 592 11.16 -7.98 -24.75
C ARG A 592 10.15 -6.83 -24.63
N ARG A 593 9.01 -7.06 -23.95
CA ARG A 593 8.02 -5.99 -23.73
C ARG A 593 8.59 -4.84 -22.89
N ARG A 594 9.34 -5.14 -21.83
CA ARG A 594 9.96 -4.13 -20.95
C ARG A 594 10.98 -3.26 -21.67
N THR A 595 11.82 -3.86 -22.53
CA THR A 595 12.94 -3.15 -23.17
C THR A 595 12.64 -2.65 -24.58
N GLY A 596 11.70 -3.29 -25.29
CA GLY A 596 11.47 -3.06 -26.72
C GLY A 596 12.54 -3.65 -27.63
N LEU A 597 13.36 -4.59 -27.13
CA LEU A 597 14.45 -5.24 -27.83
C LEU A 597 14.18 -6.75 -27.95
N ASP A 598 14.65 -7.38 -29.03
CA ASP A 598 14.35 -8.79 -29.32
C ASP A 598 15.57 -9.73 -29.31
N GLU A 599 16.78 -9.17 -29.40
CA GLU A 599 18.02 -9.90 -29.65
C GLU A 599 18.81 -10.21 -28.36
N PHE A 600 18.74 -11.47 -27.90
CA PHE A 600 19.42 -11.96 -26.68
C PHE A 600 20.88 -12.44 -26.88
N GLY A 601 21.41 -12.35 -28.10
CA GLY A 601 22.74 -12.89 -28.42
C GLY A 601 22.78 -14.43 -28.33
N PRO A 602 23.91 -15.04 -27.95
CA PRO A 602 24.02 -16.49 -27.77
C PRO A 602 22.91 -17.04 -26.85
N ARG A 603 22.33 -18.18 -27.22
CA ARG A 603 21.13 -18.77 -26.58
C ARG A 603 21.46 -19.93 -25.63
N ASP A 604 22.72 -20.16 -25.31
CA ASP A 604 23.16 -21.23 -24.40
C ASP A 604 22.64 -21.04 -22.95
N PHE A 605 22.26 -19.82 -22.58
CA PHE A 605 21.66 -19.51 -21.27
C PHE A 605 20.26 -20.08 -21.07
N GLU A 606 19.55 -20.45 -22.15
CA GLU A 606 18.16 -20.90 -22.05
C GLU A 606 18.02 -22.21 -21.28
N ALA A 607 19.00 -23.12 -21.41
CA ALA A 607 19.03 -24.36 -20.63
C ALA A 607 19.14 -24.07 -19.12
N ARG A 608 19.92 -23.04 -18.74
CA ARG A 608 20.07 -22.62 -17.34
C ARG A 608 18.83 -21.91 -16.81
N LEU A 609 18.21 -21.04 -17.63
CA LEU A 609 16.93 -20.40 -17.31
C LEU A 609 15.83 -21.45 -17.11
N GLN A 610 15.74 -22.44 -18.01
CA GLN A 610 14.78 -23.53 -17.90
C GLN A 610 14.97 -24.28 -16.58
N LEU A 611 16.20 -24.69 -16.25
CA LEU A 611 16.49 -25.40 -15.02
C LEU A 611 16.09 -24.60 -13.77
N LEU A 612 16.36 -23.29 -13.73
CA LEU A 612 15.93 -22.40 -12.65
C LEU A 612 14.41 -22.31 -12.54
N THR A 613 13.71 -22.12 -13.66
CA THR A 613 12.25 -22.03 -13.65
C THR A 613 11.60 -23.33 -13.17
N GLU A 614 12.16 -24.47 -13.54
CA GLU A 614 11.68 -25.78 -13.08
C GLU A 614 11.93 -25.96 -11.58
N ASP A 615 13.08 -25.53 -11.04
CA ASP A 615 13.36 -25.62 -9.60
C ASP A 615 12.43 -24.71 -8.79
N TYR A 616 12.21 -23.47 -9.23
CA TYR A 616 11.26 -22.58 -8.55
C TYR A 616 9.81 -23.08 -8.65
N ALA A 617 9.42 -23.69 -9.77
CA ALA A 617 8.11 -24.33 -9.92
C ALA A 617 7.94 -25.55 -9.01
N ALA A 618 9.03 -26.28 -8.77
CA ALA A 618 9.04 -27.49 -7.96
C ALA A 618 9.08 -27.24 -6.44
N ASP A 619 9.29 -26.01 -5.96
CA ASP A 619 9.32 -25.69 -4.53
C ASP A 619 7.89 -25.56 -3.94
N PRO A 620 7.38 -26.57 -3.20
CA PRO A 620 6.03 -26.53 -2.64
C PRO A 620 5.91 -25.55 -1.47
N GLY A 621 7.03 -25.10 -0.89
CA GLY A 621 7.07 -24.21 0.26
C GLY A 621 7.16 -22.72 -0.12
N MET A 622 7.25 -22.39 -1.41
CA MET A 622 7.31 -21.00 -1.86
C MET A 622 5.92 -20.35 -1.88
N SER A 623 5.78 -19.20 -1.24
CA SER A 623 4.54 -18.42 -1.25
C SER A 623 4.33 -17.73 -2.60
N GLU A 624 3.10 -17.32 -2.94
CA GLU A 624 2.85 -16.51 -4.14
C GLU A 624 3.60 -15.17 -4.13
N VAL A 625 3.89 -14.60 -2.95
CA VAL A 625 4.78 -13.43 -2.84
C VAL A 625 6.21 -13.80 -3.29
N GLY A 626 6.74 -14.92 -2.78
CA GLY A 626 8.05 -15.43 -3.15
C GLY A 626 8.16 -15.72 -4.64
N LYS A 627 7.15 -16.35 -5.22
CA LYS A 627 7.11 -16.66 -6.67
C LYS A 627 7.14 -15.40 -7.52
N ARG A 628 6.35 -14.38 -7.18
CA ARG A 628 6.36 -13.08 -7.88
C ARG A 628 7.71 -12.39 -7.78
N MET A 629 8.38 -12.46 -6.62
CA MET A 629 9.71 -11.89 -6.43
C MET A 629 10.73 -12.55 -7.35
N VAL A 630 10.89 -13.88 -7.30
CA VAL A 630 11.91 -14.57 -8.11
C VAL A 630 11.59 -14.50 -9.62
N ARG A 631 10.31 -14.54 -10.02
CA ARG A 631 9.92 -14.31 -11.42
C ARG A 631 10.30 -12.90 -11.89
N GLY A 632 10.09 -11.89 -11.06
CA GLY A 632 10.49 -10.52 -11.33
C GLY A 632 12.01 -10.37 -11.53
N GLU A 633 12.81 -11.10 -10.75
CA GLU A 633 14.27 -11.15 -10.91
C GLU A 633 14.67 -11.81 -12.24
N LEU A 634 14.05 -12.93 -12.62
CA LEU A 634 14.32 -13.58 -13.91
C LEU A 634 14.04 -12.63 -15.08
N VAL A 635 12.93 -11.90 -15.04
CA VAL A 635 12.58 -10.89 -16.07
C VAL A 635 13.60 -9.74 -16.07
N ARG A 636 14.06 -9.28 -14.90
CA ARG A 636 15.13 -8.26 -14.80
C ARG A 636 16.41 -8.75 -15.45
N TYR A 637 16.88 -9.96 -15.17
CA TYR A 637 18.11 -10.50 -15.76
C TYR A 637 18.00 -10.71 -17.27
N ALA A 638 16.86 -11.23 -17.76
CA ALA A 638 16.59 -11.32 -19.18
C ALA A 638 16.57 -9.93 -19.87
N SER A 639 15.99 -8.92 -19.20
CA SER A 639 15.99 -7.53 -19.68
C SER A 639 17.41 -6.95 -19.75
N ASN A 640 18.22 -7.20 -18.72
CA ASN A 640 19.62 -6.79 -18.69
C ASN A 640 20.42 -7.44 -19.83
N ARG A 641 20.15 -8.72 -20.16
CA ARG A 641 20.80 -9.38 -21.30
C ARG A 641 20.49 -8.67 -22.61
N LEU A 642 19.22 -8.34 -22.87
CA LEU A 642 18.83 -7.58 -24.07
C LEU A 642 19.56 -6.23 -24.16
N LEU A 643 19.64 -5.50 -23.05
CA LEU A 643 20.34 -4.21 -22.99
C LEU A 643 21.85 -4.35 -23.22
N ILE A 644 22.47 -5.40 -22.64
CA ILE A 644 23.90 -5.71 -22.84
C ILE A 644 24.19 -6.01 -24.31
N GLU A 645 23.40 -6.87 -24.95
CA GLU A 645 23.60 -7.21 -26.36
C GLU A 645 23.31 -6.03 -27.30
N ALA A 646 22.32 -5.19 -26.97
CA ALA A 646 22.09 -3.94 -27.70
C ALA A 646 23.29 -3.00 -27.61
N TYR A 647 23.83 -2.81 -26.41
CA TYR A 647 25.00 -1.95 -26.21
C TYR A 647 26.24 -2.48 -26.94
N VAL A 648 26.51 -3.77 -26.90
CA VAL A 648 27.64 -4.37 -27.64
C VAL A 648 27.50 -4.20 -29.16
N ARG A 649 26.27 -4.29 -29.68
CA ARG A 649 26.01 -4.08 -31.11
C ARG A 649 26.26 -2.64 -31.53
N GLU A 650 25.88 -1.68 -30.68
CA GLU A 650 26.07 -0.25 -30.92
C GLU A 650 27.53 0.20 -30.68
N HIS A 651 28.21 -0.41 -29.71
CA HIS A 651 29.55 -0.07 -29.27
C HIS A 651 30.46 -1.32 -29.22
N PRO A 652 30.80 -1.92 -30.38
CA PRO A 652 31.66 -3.12 -30.41
C PRO A 652 33.06 -2.85 -29.86
N ASP A 653 33.52 -1.60 -29.92
CA ASP A 653 34.77 -1.11 -29.35
C ASP A 653 34.80 -1.21 -27.81
N ALA A 654 33.65 -1.22 -27.14
CA ALA A 654 33.58 -1.43 -25.69
C ALA A 654 34.25 -2.75 -25.25
N LEU A 655 34.26 -3.78 -26.11
CA LEU A 655 34.89 -5.07 -25.82
C LEU A 655 36.42 -5.05 -25.92
N THR A 656 36.99 -4.01 -26.53
CA THR A 656 38.45 -3.81 -26.64
C THR A 656 39.06 -3.27 -25.35
N ALA A 657 38.24 -2.72 -24.44
CA ALA A 657 38.67 -2.27 -23.13
C ALA A 657 39.35 -3.42 -22.35
N ARG A 658 40.41 -3.07 -21.60
CA ARG A 658 41.14 -4.02 -20.75
C ARG A 658 40.83 -3.76 -19.29
N ILE A 659 40.53 -4.82 -18.56
CA ILE A 659 40.42 -4.79 -17.10
C ILE A 659 41.84 -5.04 -16.58
N GLU A 660 42.56 -3.98 -16.25
CA GLU A 660 43.96 -4.07 -15.81
C GLU A 660 44.03 -4.18 -14.28
N ARG A 661 44.73 -5.21 -13.80
CA ARG A 661 45.07 -5.45 -12.39
C ARG A 661 43.91 -5.17 -11.42
N PRO A 662 42.75 -5.84 -11.53
CA PRO A 662 41.66 -5.61 -10.58
C PRO A 662 42.08 -6.02 -9.15
N LEU A 663 41.64 -5.26 -8.15
CA LEU A 663 41.78 -5.58 -6.73
C LEU A 663 40.52 -6.30 -6.26
N ILE A 664 40.61 -7.59 -5.96
CA ILE A 664 39.45 -8.46 -5.74
C ILE A 664 39.45 -8.98 -4.30
N VAL A 665 38.39 -8.70 -3.55
CA VAL A 665 38.21 -9.20 -2.19
C VAL A 665 37.43 -10.52 -2.23
N VAL A 666 38.05 -11.58 -1.73
CA VAL A 666 37.53 -12.95 -1.76
C VAL A 666 37.39 -13.50 -0.34
N GLY A 667 36.39 -14.31 -0.09
CA GLY A 667 36.21 -15.00 1.19
C GLY A 667 34.75 -15.27 1.51
N LEU A 668 34.49 -15.70 2.74
CA LEU A 668 33.14 -16.02 3.19
C LEU A 668 32.19 -14.80 3.11
N PRO A 669 30.87 -15.03 2.92
CA PRO A 669 29.89 -14.02 3.26
C PRO A 669 30.12 -13.58 4.72
N ARG A 670 29.90 -12.29 5.01
CA ARG A 670 29.99 -11.76 6.39
C ARG A 670 31.38 -11.84 7.05
N SER A 671 32.47 -12.15 6.35
CA SER A 671 33.85 -12.15 6.91
C SER A 671 34.52 -10.77 6.99
N GLY A 672 33.73 -9.68 6.90
CA GLY A 672 34.23 -8.32 6.77
C GLY A 672 34.49 -7.86 5.33
N THR A 673 34.20 -8.71 4.33
CA THR A 673 34.34 -8.39 2.89
C THR A 673 33.64 -7.08 2.50
N THR A 674 32.38 -6.90 2.87
CA THR A 674 31.61 -5.66 2.59
C THR A 674 32.25 -4.44 3.25
N HIS A 675 32.76 -4.57 4.47
CA HIS A 675 33.41 -3.44 5.15
C HIS A 675 34.72 -3.05 4.47
N LEU A 676 35.53 -4.06 4.11
CA LEU A 676 36.82 -3.85 3.45
C LEU A 676 36.65 -3.28 2.04
N VAL A 677 35.75 -3.85 1.22
CA VAL A 677 35.54 -3.37 -0.16
C VAL A 677 35.02 -1.94 -0.19
N ASN A 678 34.14 -1.53 0.73
CA ASN A 678 33.68 -0.15 0.81
C ASN A 678 34.79 0.82 1.26
N LEU A 679 35.72 0.40 2.14
CA LEU A 679 36.90 1.21 2.48
C LEU A 679 37.85 1.36 1.28
N LEU A 680 38.05 0.30 0.50
CA LEU A 680 38.86 0.37 -0.72
C LEU A 680 38.18 1.25 -1.78
N ALA A 681 36.86 1.13 -1.94
CA ALA A 681 36.08 1.90 -2.91
C ALA A 681 35.84 3.36 -2.52
N ALA A 682 36.02 3.72 -1.25
CA ALA A 682 36.00 5.12 -0.82
C ALA A 682 37.12 5.93 -1.49
N ASP A 683 38.24 5.28 -1.81
CA ASP A 683 39.32 5.89 -2.61
C ASP A 683 38.88 6.00 -4.06
N THR A 684 38.56 7.22 -4.45
CA THR A 684 37.97 7.54 -5.76
C THR A 684 38.88 7.25 -6.95
N ARG A 685 40.15 6.87 -6.74
CA ARG A 685 41.04 6.38 -7.81
C ARG A 685 40.67 4.97 -8.26
N PHE A 686 40.07 4.18 -7.37
CA PHE A 686 39.44 2.94 -7.75
C PHE A 686 38.08 3.18 -8.38
N ARG A 687 37.66 2.17 -9.12
CA ARG A 687 36.33 2.02 -9.70
C ARG A 687 35.62 0.92 -8.95
N SER A 688 34.41 1.17 -8.49
CA SER A 688 33.61 0.23 -7.72
C SER A 688 32.25 0.02 -8.36
N LEU A 689 31.56 -1.03 -7.90
CA LEU A 689 30.26 -1.43 -8.42
C LEU A 689 29.18 -1.16 -7.36
N PRO A 690 28.47 -0.01 -7.40
CA PRO A 690 27.35 0.22 -6.49
C PRO A 690 26.17 -0.70 -6.84
N LEU A 691 25.36 -1.06 -5.83
CA LEU A 691 24.25 -2.01 -5.94
C LEU A 691 23.29 -1.70 -7.11
N TRP A 692 22.93 -0.44 -7.30
CA TRP A 692 21.98 -0.07 -8.36
C TRP A 692 22.54 -0.33 -9.77
N VAL A 693 23.86 -0.20 -9.96
CA VAL A 693 24.55 -0.52 -11.22
C VAL A 693 24.74 -2.03 -11.35
N SER A 694 25.02 -2.76 -10.26
CA SER A 694 25.13 -4.22 -10.34
C SER A 694 23.78 -4.85 -10.74
N MET A 695 22.67 -4.38 -10.16
CA MET A 695 21.34 -4.90 -10.45
C MET A 695 20.86 -4.56 -11.88
N GLU A 696 21.17 -3.37 -12.38
CA GLU A 696 20.77 -2.88 -13.70
C GLU A 696 21.95 -2.13 -14.36
N PRO A 697 22.87 -2.83 -15.06
CA PRO A 697 24.13 -2.25 -15.54
C PRO A 697 23.94 -1.18 -16.63
N LEU A 698 22.85 -1.28 -17.40
CA LEU A 698 22.54 -0.40 -18.51
C LEU A 698 21.13 0.19 -18.38
N PRO A 699 20.91 1.46 -18.79
CA PRO A 699 19.60 2.09 -18.77
C PRO A 699 18.72 1.45 -19.83
N ASN A 700 17.42 1.44 -19.56
CA ASN A 700 16.43 1.05 -20.54
C ASN A 700 16.02 2.28 -21.38
N PRO A 701 16.26 2.30 -22.71
CA PRO A 701 15.92 3.45 -23.56
C PRO A 701 14.42 3.85 -23.51
N ARG A 702 13.53 2.91 -23.18
CA ARG A 702 12.08 3.18 -23.02
C ARG A 702 11.73 3.99 -21.78
N GLU A 703 12.61 4.06 -20.79
CA GLU A 703 12.35 4.74 -19.51
C GLU A 703 12.75 6.22 -19.52
N ALA A 704 13.44 6.69 -20.57
CA ALA A 704 14.01 8.04 -20.64
C ALA A 704 12.99 9.18 -20.91
N ARG A 705 11.71 9.04 -20.53
CA ARG A 705 10.65 10.01 -20.91
C ARG A 705 9.71 10.36 -19.74
N SER A 706 10.20 11.15 -18.77
CA SER A 706 9.44 12.18 -18.04
C SER A 706 10.25 12.80 -16.89
N PRO A 707 10.59 14.11 -16.94
CA PRO A 707 11.19 14.84 -15.80
C PRO A 707 10.34 14.78 -14.51
N ALA A 708 9.01 14.76 -14.65
CA ALA A 708 8.07 14.70 -13.54
C ALA A 708 8.04 13.35 -12.81
N TRP A 709 8.49 12.27 -13.47
CA TRP A 709 8.67 10.97 -12.83
C TRP A 709 9.96 10.95 -12.00
N ALA A 710 11.06 11.45 -12.57
CA ALA A 710 12.36 11.53 -11.91
C ALA A 710 12.29 12.40 -10.64
N GLU A 711 11.58 13.53 -10.71
CA GLU A 711 11.38 14.46 -9.59
C GLU A 711 10.49 13.85 -8.48
N ARG A 712 9.39 13.17 -8.85
CA ARG A 712 8.52 12.45 -7.90
C ARG A 712 9.22 11.26 -7.24
N ALA A 713 10.08 10.56 -7.96
CA ALA A 713 10.84 9.44 -7.44
C ALA A 713 12.02 9.90 -6.57
N ALA A 714 12.74 10.96 -6.95
CA ALA A 714 13.80 11.58 -6.15
C ALA A 714 13.26 12.08 -4.79
N GLY A 715 12.08 12.72 -4.78
CA GLY A 715 11.43 13.18 -3.55
C GLY A 715 11.08 12.06 -2.55
N ARG A 716 10.83 10.83 -3.02
CA ARG A 716 10.59 9.65 -2.15
C ARG A 716 11.88 9.10 -1.54
N VAL A 717 13.03 9.31 -2.19
CA VAL A 717 14.35 8.82 -1.76
C VAL A 717 15.05 9.80 -0.82
N ASP A 718 14.83 11.10 -0.99
CA ASP A 718 15.52 12.18 -0.24
C ASP A 718 15.16 12.26 1.25
N GLY A 719 13.99 11.73 1.64
CA GLY A 719 13.58 11.62 3.05
C GLY A 719 14.38 10.60 3.88
N TRP A 720 15.29 9.84 3.25
CA TRP A 720 15.96 8.69 3.87
C TRP A 720 17.50 8.77 3.86
N LEU A 721 18.07 9.82 3.26
CA LEU A 721 19.52 10.02 3.16
C LEU A 721 20.01 11.09 4.16
N PRO A 722 21.02 10.81 5.00
CA PRO A 722 21.68 11.83 5.82
C PRO A 722 22.26 12.95 4.97
N GLU A 723 22.27 14.18 5.49
CA GLU A 723 22.68 15.40 4.78
C GLU A 723 24.08 15.29 4.14
N ARG A 724 25.02 14.58 4.77
CA ARG A 724 26.39 14.36 4.27
C ARG A 724 26.53 13.29 3.18
N ALA A 725 25.51 12.46 2.95
CA ALA A 725 25.49 11.52 1.83
C ALA A 725 25.18 12.22 0.49
N ARG A 726 24.87 13.53 0.54
CA ARG A 726 24.51 14.36 -0.63
C ARG A 726 25.74 14.88 -1.38
N ASP A 727 26.94 14.80 -0.79
CA ASP A 727 28.18 15.39 -1.33
C ASP A 727 29.10 14.40 -2.08
N TRP A 728 28.68 13.15 -2.30
CA TRP A 728 29.51 12.16 -2.99
C TRP A 728 28.87 11.72 -4.32
N LEU A 729 29.66 11.79 -5.40
CA LEU A 729 29.35 11.33 -6.78
C LEU A 729 28.30 12.10 -7.60
N GLY A 730 28.02 13.39 -7.33
CA GLY A 730 27.16 14.18 -8.23
C GLY A 730 25.68 13.76 -8.15
N VAL A 731 25.17 13.68 -6.93
CA VAL A 731 23.86 13.13 -6.54
C VAL A 731 22.66 13.69 -7.33
N GLU A 732 22.69 14.93 -7.83
CA GLU A 732 21.62 15.45 -8.71
C GLU A 732 21.47 14.64 -10.01
N GLN A 733 22.59 14.20 -10.61
CA GLN A 733 22.59 13.45 -11.86
C GLN A 733 22.20 11.98 -11.63
N LEU A 734 22.55 11.41 -10.47
CA LEU A 734 22.18 10.04 -10.06
C LEU A 734 20.69 9.93 -9.69
N ARG A 735 20.09 10.98 -9.10
CA ARG A 735 18.65 11.05 -8.80
C ARG A 735 17.76 11.10 -10.04
N ALA A 736 18.33 11.48 -11.19
CA ALA A 736 17.63 11.43 -12.47
C ALA A 736 17.65 10.03 -13.11
N ASP A 737 18.49 9.09 -12.63
CA ASP A 737 18.60 7.76 -13.21
C ASP A 737 17.49 6.82 -12.69
N PRO A 738 16.63 6.28 -13.58
CA PRO A 738 15.53 5.43 -13.15
C PRO A 738 15.94 4.17 -12.38
N ARG A 739 17.15 3.67 -12.65
CA ARG A 739 17.70 2.46 -12.03
C ARG A 739 18.01 2.69 -10.55
N TYR A 740 18.57 3.86 -10.22
CA TYR A 740 18.87 4.26 -8.84
C TYR A 740 17.58 4.33 -8.02
N LEU A 741 16.56 4.98 -8.57
CA LEU A 741 15.26 5.16 -7.93
C LEU A 741 14.53 3.83 -7.69
N ARG A 742 14.58 2.90 -8.66
CA ARG A 742 14.07 1.53 -8.46
C ARG A 742 14.81 0.79 -7.37
N CYS A 743 16.15 0.85 -7.37
CA CYS A 743 16.96 0.22 -6.34
C CYS A 743 16.62 0.77 -4.93
N ALA A 744 16.48 2.10 -4.81
CA ALA A 744 16.11 2.76 -3.57
C ALA A 744 14.69 2.37 -3.10
N ALA A 745 13.73 2.30 -4.02
CA ALA A 745 12.37 1.88 -3.72
C ALA A 745 12.30 0.41 -3.25
N ASN A 746 13.03 -0.49 -3.91
CA ASN A 746 13.12 -1.90 -3.50
C ASN A 746 13.73 -2.03 -2.10
N TRP A 747 14.79 -1.28 -1.81
CA TRP A 747 15.40 -1.25 -0.49
C TRP A 747 14.43 -0.76 0.59
N ALA A 748 13.70 0.32 0.33
CA ALA A 748 12.69 0.84 1.24
C ALA A 748 11.56 -0.17 1.50
N GLY A 749 11.08 -0.83 0.44
CA GLY A 749 10.08 -1.90 0.54
C GLY A 749 10.57 -3.05 1.42
N MET A 750 11.81 -3.51 1.22
CA MET A 750 12.39 -4.59 2.02
C MET A 750 12.54 -4.20 3.50
N ARG A 751 12.92 -2.94 3.80
CA ARG A 751 12.95 -2.44 5.19
C ARG A 751 11.57 -2.39 5.84
N GLY A 752 10.54 -2.08 5.07
CA GLY A 752 9.15 -2.10 5.56
C GLY A 752 8.65 -3.53 5.81
N MET A 753 9.02 -4.48 4.96
CA MET A 753 8.52 -5.86 5.01
C MET A 753 9.34 -6.77 5.94
N ALA A 754 10.64 -6.54 6.11
CA ALA A 754 11.54 -7.35 6.91
C ALA A 754 12.59 -6.45 7.59
N PRO A 755 12.21 -5.64 8.59
CA PRO A 755 13.03 -4.55 9.12
C PRO A 755 14.40 -4.98 9.66
N TYR A 756 14.51 -6.19 10.22
CA TYR A 756 15.80 -6.66 10.75
C TYR A 756 16.80 -7.06 9.66
N VAL A 757 16.38 -7.17 8.40
CA VAL A 757 17.32 -7.35 7.27
C VAL A 757 18.29 -6.17 7.19
N ALA A 758 17.91 -4.95 7.58
CA ALA A 758 18.83 -3.82 7.57
C ALA A 758 20.00 -3.95 8.57
N ALA A 759 19.75 -4.53 9.74
CA ALA A 759 20.79 -4.83 10.72
C ALA A 759 21.70 -6.01 10.27
N MET A 760 21.17 -6.91 9.44
CA MET A 760 21.88 -8.11 8.99
C MET A 760 22.59 -7.92 7.65
N HIS A 761 22.02 -7.21 6.68
CA HIS A 761 22.54 -7.04 5.33
C HIS A 761 22.02 -5.73 4.69
N PRO A 762 22.68 -4.58 4.97
CA PRO A 762 22.25 -3.30 4.44
C PRO A 762 22.49 -3.20 2.92
N MET A 763 21.42 -3.05 2.14
CA MET A 763 21.43 -2.98 0.66
C MET A 763 21.07 -1.58 0.17
N ASN A 764 21.76 -0.58 0.68
CA ASN A 764 21.60 0.78 0.19
C ASN A 764 22.09 0.84 -1.29
N PRO A 765 21.43 1.63 -2.16
CA PRO A 765 21.81 1.73 -3.57
C PRO A 765 23.29 2.03 -3.80
N ASP A 766 23.87 2.91 -2.98
CA ASP A 766 25.25 3.37 -3.10
C ASP A 766 26.29 2.44 -2.48
N HIS A 767 25.85 1.41 -1.75
CA HIS A 767 26.80 0.45 -1.19
C HIS A 767 27.45 -0.34 -2.31
N VAL A 768 28.77 -0.50 -2.22
CA VAL A 768 29.48 -1.39 -3.11
C VAL A 768 28.96 -2.80 -2.93
N HIS A 769 28.53 -3.38 -4.03
CA HIS A 769 27.89 -4.68 -4.08
C HIS A 769 28.74 -5.69 -4.86
N GLU A 770 28.23 -6.91 -4.90
CA GLU A 770 28.93 -8.06 -5.46
C GLU A 770 28.66 -8.18 -6.97
N GLU A 771 29.71 -8.38 -7.75
CA GLU A 771 29.67 -8.52 -9.20
C GLU A 771 28.99 -9.81 -9.70
N LEU A 772 28.56 -10.70 -8.79
CA LEU A 772 27.72 -11.87 -9.11
C LEU A 772 26.40 -11.50 -9.83
N GLU A 773 25.87 -10.29 -9.59
CA GLU A 773 24.69 -9.76 -10.28
C GLU A 773 24.95 -9.58 -11.79
N LEU A 774 26.19 -9.29 -12.19
CA LEU A 774 26.57 -9.10 -13.60
C LEU A 774 26.59 -10.44 -14.38
N MET A 775 26.66 -11.56 -13.67
CA MET A 775 26.51 -12.92 -14.23
C MET A 775 25.06 -13.40 -14.24
N GLY A 776 24.15 -12.69 -13.56
CA GLY A 776 22.71 -13.01 -13.56
C GLY A 776 22.07 -13.01 -14.96
N PRO A 777 22.38 -12.07 -15.87
CA PRO A 777 21.92 -12.09 -17.26
C PRO A 777 22.40 -13.29 -18.09
N ASP A 778 23.39 -14.05 -17.58
CA ASP A 778 23.85 -15.30 -18.18
C ASP A 778 23.28 -16.54 -17.47
N PHE A 779 22.44 -16.33 -16.45
CA PHE A 779 21.81 -17.35 -15.62
C PHE A 779 22.81 -18.37 -15.05
N ALA A 780 24.03 -17.92 -14.72
CA ALA A 780 25.13 -18.78 -14.29
C ALA A 780 25.80 -18.28 -13.00
N SER A 781 24.99 -17.76 -12.08
CA SER A 781 25.45 -17.16 -10.84
C SER A 781 24.96 -17.94 -9.63
N TYR A 782 25.79 -18.12 -8.60
CA TYR A 782 25.35 -18.75 -7.36
C TYR A 782 24.30 -17.91 -6.59
N LEU A 783 24.02 -16.69 -7.05
CA LEU A 783 23.00 -15.78 -6.50
C LEU A 783 21.62 -16.44 -6.36
N PHE A 784 21.27 -17.34 -7.27
CA PHE A 784 19.94 -17.95 -7.30
C PHE A 784 19.68 -18.86 -6.09
N GLU A 785 20.75 -19.38 -5.45
CA GLU A 785 20.64 -20.13 -4.19
C GLU A 785 20.26 -19.23 -3.00
N TRP A 786 20.51 -17.92 -3.09
CA TRP A 786 20.15 -16.95 -2.05
C TRP A 786 18.69 -16.49 -2.15
N THR A 787 18.08 -16.61 -3.33
CA THR A 787 16.71 -16.12 -3.60
C THR A 787 15.66 -17.23 -3.60
N GLY A 788 16.06 -18.50 -3.73
CA GLY A 788 15.16 -19.65 -3.53
C GLY A 788 15.85 -21.00 -3.47
N HIS A 789 15.05 -22.06 -3.35
CA HIS A 789 15.56 -23.43 -3.26
C HIS A 789 15.77 -24.03 -4.66
N VAL A 790 17.02 -24.04 -5.14
CA VAL A 790 17.37 -24.43 -6.53
C VAL A 790 18.46 -25.53 -6.59
N PRO A 791 18.21 -26.71 -6.01
CA PRO A 791 19.23 -27.75 -5.86
C PRO A 791 19.74 -28.32 -7.19
N ARG A 792 18.87 -28.47 -8.21
CA ARG A 792 19.31 -29.00 -9.52
C ARG A 792 20.14 -27.96 -10.26
N PHE A 793 19.75 -26.69 -10.19
CA PHE A 793 20.58 -25.60 -10.72
C PHE A 793 21.94 -25.52 -10.03
N ARG A 794 21.99 -25.60 -8.69
CA ARG A 794 23.24 -25.66 -7.93
C ARG A 794 24.14 -26.79 -8.42
N ASP A 795 23.60 -28.01 -8.54
CA ASP A 795 24.39 -29.17 -8.93
C ASP A 795 24.93 -29.04 -10.36
N HIS A 796 24.14 -28.45 -11.26
CA HIS A 796 24.60 -28.07 -12.60
C HIS A 796 25.73 -27.02 -12.54
N TYR A 797 25.56 -25.96 -11.77
CA TYR A 797 26.59 -24.92 -11.57
C TYR A 797 27.89 -25.50 -10.99
N LEU A 798 27.83 -26.39 -10.00
CA LEU A 798 29.01 -27.00 -9.38
C LEU A 798 29.72 -28.03 -10.26
N SER A 799 29.02 -28.62 -11.24
CA SER A 799 29.56 -29.65 -12.13
C SER A 799 30.04 -29.12 -13.48
N THR A 800 29.90 -27.82 -13.74
CA THR A 800 30.26 -27.19 -15.02
C THR A 800 31.43 -26.23 -14.86
N ASP A 801 32.25 -26.10 -15.91
CA ASP A 801 33.33 -25.11 -15.97
C ASP A 801 32.73 -23.70 -15.99
N GLN A 802 33.12 -22.88 -15.01
CA GLN A 802 32.60 -21.53 -14.85
C GLN A 802 33.38 -20.47 -15.66
N THR A 803 34.48 -20.84 -16.33
CA THR A 803 35.30 -19.91 -17.11
C THR A 803 34.52 -19.10 -18.15
N PRO A 804 33.59 -19.69 -18.94
CA PRO A 804 32.77 -18.91 -19.88
C PRO A 804 31.90 -17.84 -19.21
N HIS A 805 31.41 -18.12 -18.01
CA HIS A 805 30.54 -17.21 -17.26
C HIS A 805 31.34 -16.06 -16.61
N TYR A 806 32.59 -16.31 -16.22
CA TYR A 806 33.52 -15.25 -15.83
C TYR A 806 33.94 -14.39 -17.03
N ALA A 807 34.06 -14.98 -18.23
CA ALA A 807 34.26 -14.20 -19.45
C ALA A 807 33.05 -13.28 -19.74
N TYR A 808 31.83 -13.72 -19.44
CA TYR A 808 30.62 -12.87 -19.49
C TYR A 808 30.68 -11.75 -18.43
N LEU A 809 31.11 -12.03 -17.20
CA LEU A 809 31.38 -10.99 -16.20
C LEU A 809 32.36 -9.93 -16.73
N ALA A 810 33.48 -10.36 -17.32
CA ALA A 810 34.45 -9.45 -17.92
C ALA A 810 33.85 -8.63 -19.08
N LYS A 811 32.99 -9.22 -19.91
CA LYS A 811 32.23 -8.50 -20.95
C LYS A 811 31.43 -7.34 -20.35
N VAL A 812 30.68 -7.58 -19.27
CA VAL A 812 29.85 -6.54 -18.64
C VAL A 812 30.70 -5.48 -17.94
N LEU A 813 31.80 -5.86 -17.27
CA LEU A 813 32.73 -4.90 -16.66
C LEU A 813 33.38 -3.99 -17.71
N LYS A 814 33.76 -4.54 -18.87
CA LYS A 814 34.27 -3.75 -20.00
C LYS A 814 33.26 -2.73 -20.52
N ILE A 815 31.99 -3.13 -20.62
CA ILE A 815 30.89 -2.23 -20.99
C ILE A 815 30.76 -1.08 -19.97
N LEU A 816 30.77 -1.39 -18.67
CA LEU A 816 30.71 -0.37 -17.62
C LEU A 816 31.94 0.56 -17.65
N GLN A 817 33.12 0.02 -17.94
CA GLN A 817 34.37 0.78 -18.09
C GLN A 817 34.39 1.67 -19.33
N HIS A 818 33.85 1.20 -20.43
CA HIS A 818 33.68 2.00 -21.62
C HIS A 818 32.71 3.17 -21.37
N ARG A 819 31.58 2.89 -20.72
CA ARG A 819 30.51 3.87 -20.53
C ARG A 819 30.85 5.01 -19.58
N ASP A 820 31.64 4.77 -18.54
CA ASP A 820 31.95 5.83 -17.58
C ASP A 820 33.12 6.75 -18.01
N GLY A 821 33.84 6.39 -19.09
CA GLY A 821 34.91 7.19 -19.67
C GLY A 821 36.15 7.36 -18.79
N ARG A 822 36.28 6.65 -17.66
CA ARG A 822 37.41 6.83 -16.71
C ARG A 822 38.69 6.05 -17.11
N GLY A 823 38.76 5.59 -18.36
CA GLY A 823 39.90 4.84 -18.89
C GLY A 823 40.21 3.58 -18.06
N ASN A 824 41.49 3.30 -17.86
CA ASN A 824 41.99 2.12 -17.15
C ASN A 824 42.01 2.27 -15.62
N ALA A 825 41.12 3.08 -15.05
CA ALA A 825 40.99 3.16 -13.59
C ALA A 825 40.70 1.76 -13.01
N PRO A 826 41.48 1.30 -12.03
CA PRO A 826 41.43 -0.09 -11.57
C PRO A 826 40.12 -0.41 -10.85
N TRP A 827 39.61 -1.61 -11.10
CA TRP A 827 38.42 -2.11 -10.40
C TRP A 827 38.74 -2.60 -9.00
N VAL A 828 37.85 -2.29 -8.06
CA VAL A 828 37.72 -2.96 -6.76
C VAL A 828 36.44 -3.79 -6.79
N LEU A 829 36.60 -5.10 -6.67
CA LEU A 829 35.52 -6.09 -6.78
C LEU A 829 35.46 -6.98 -5.54
N LYS A 830 34.32 -7.62 -5.31
CA LYS A 830 34.11 -8.49 -4.15
C LYS A 830 32.96 -9.46 -4.41
N CYS A 831 33.26 -10.76 -4.40
CA CYS A 831 32.25 -11.80 -4.45
C CYS A 831 32.71 -13.07 -3.70
N PRO A 832 31.88 -13.67 -2.82
CA PRO A 832 32.20 -14.94 -2.18
C PRO A 832 32.35 -16.10 -3.17
N GLN A 833 31.60 -16.07 -4.30
CA GLN A 833 31.70 -17.05 -5.39
C GLN A 833 33.13 -17.20 -5.91
N HIS A 834 33.93 -16.14 -5.87
CA HIS A 834 35.32 -16.18 -6.30
C HIS A 834 36.16 -17.14 -5.47
N PHE A 835 35.78 -17.42 -4.22
CA PHE A 835 36.55 -18.32 -3.37
C PHE A 835 36.41 -19.78 -3.79
N GLU A 836 35.26 -20.16 -4.36
CA GLU A 836 35.06 -21.50 -4.93
C GLU A 836 35.41 -21.61 -6.42
N GLN A 837 35.73 -20.48 -7.08
CA GLN A 837 35.99 -20.39 -8.52
C GLN A 837 37.31 -19.67 -8.85
N LEU A 838 38.34 -19.80 -8.00
CA LEU A 838 39.65 -19.18 -8.22
C LEU A 838 40.26 -19.51 -9.60
N PRO A 839 40.19 -20.75 -10.12
CA PRO A 839 40.70 -21.04 -11.47
C PRO A 839 40.03 -20.22 -12.57
N ALA A 840 38.69 -20.13 -12.57
CA ALA A 840 37.93 -19.35 -13.55
C ALA A 840 38.18 -17.84 -13.41
N LEU A 841 38.31 -17.36 -12.16
CA LEU A 841 38.68 -15.98 -11.86
C LEU A 841 40.04 -15.62 -12.46
N LEU A 842 41.07 -16.46 -12.23
CA LEU A 842 42.43 -16.19 -12.69
C LEU A 842 42.61 -16.41 -14.20
N ALA A 843 41.83 -17.30 -14.81
CA ALA A 843 41.77 -17.40 -16.26
C ALA A 843 41.24 -16.09 -16.90
N THR A 844 40.34 -15.40 -16.20
CA THR A 844 39.69 -14.17 -16.68
C THR A 844 40.48 -12.90 -16.32
N PHE A 845 41.04 -12.86 -15.11
CA PHE A 845 41.82 -11.74 -14.56
C PHE A 845 43.19 -12.24 -14.08
N PRO A 846 44.09 -12.59 -15.01
CA PRO A 846 45.36 -13.24 -14.66
C PRO A 846 46.29 -12.35 -13.85
N ASP A 847 46.12 -11.03 -13.89
CA ASP A 847 46.91 -10.03 -13.18
C ASP A 847 46.19 -9.45 -11.95
N ALA A 848 45.09 -10.07 -11.50
CA ALA A 848 44.36 -9.65 -10.31
C ALA A 848 45.24 -9.69 -9.05
N THR A 849 45.03 -8.72 -8.17
CA THR A 849 45.50 -8.75 -6.79
C THR A 849 44.34 -9.18 -5.90
N VAL A 850 44.53 -10.22 -5.08
CA VAL A 850 43.43 -10.87 -4.36
C VAL A 850 43.60 -10.74 -2.86
N VAL A 851 42.62 -10.16 -2.18
CA VAL A 851 42.57 -10.08 -0.72
C VAL A 851 41.64 -11.14 -0.18
N PHE A 852 42.20 -12.18 0.44
CA PHE A 852 41.45 -13.25 1.09
C PHE A 852 41.03 -12.82 2.49
N THR A 853 39.76 -12.97 2.81
CA THR A 853 39.21 -12.61 4.13
C THR A 853 38.81 -13.86 4.90
N HIS A 854 39.30 -13.98 6.14
CA HIS A 854 39.10 -15.17 6.96
C HIS A 854 38.36 -14.86 8.27
N ARG A 855 37.27 -15.57 8.53
CA ARG A 855 36.43 -15.48 9.74
C ARG A 855 35.97 -16.86 10.19
N ASP A 856 35.56 -17.01 11.45
CA ASP A 856 34.99 -18.25 11.99
C ASP A 856 33.78 -18.71 11.12
N PRO A 857 33.87 -19.86 10.44
CA PRO A 857 32.79 -20.37 9.59
C PRO A 857 31.48 -20.56 10.35
N VAL A 858 31.52 -20.94 11.63
CA VAL A 858 30.31 -21.13 12.45
C VAL A 858 29.61 -19.80 12.69
N ALA A 859 30.36 -18.73 12.97
CA ALA A 859 29.79 -17.39 13.12
C ALA A 859 29.15 -16.89 11.81
N VAL A 860 29.76 -17.21 10.67
CA VAL A 860 29.22 -16.91 9.33
C VAL A 860 27.95 -17.69 9.05
N ILE A 861 27.95 -19.01 9.26
CA ILE A 861 26.78 -19.88 9.07
C ILE A 861 25.62 -19.37 9.91
N GLN A 862 25.87 -19.17 11.21
CA GLN A 862 24.88 -18.67 12.15
C GLN A 862 24.23 -17.35 11.68
N SER A 863 25.04 -16.39 11.20
CA SER A 863 24.52 -15.14 10.64
C SER A 863 23.70 -15.36 9.37
N THR A 864 24.17 -16.25 8.49
CA THR A 864 23.56 -16.57 7.20
C THR A 864 22.20 -17.21 7.36
N VAL A 865 22.09 -18.27 8.17
CA VAL A 865 20.85 -19.02 8.36
C VAL A 865 19.81 -18.22 9.15
N THR A 866 20.25 -17.36 10.08
CA THR A 866 19.35 -16.44 10.79
C THR A 866 18.76 -15.40 9.84
N MET A 867 19.59 -14.80 8.99
CA MET A 867 19.15 -13.81 8.00
C MET A 867 18.17 -14.42 7.00
N LEU A 868 18.51 -15.59 6.44
CA LEU A 868 17.66 -16.28 5.48
C LEU A 868 16.36 -16.76 6.13
N GLY A 869 16.42 -17.37 7.31
CA GLY A 869 15.23 -17.77 8.06
C GLY A 869 14.30 -16.59 8.35
N TYR A 870 14.86 -15.42 8.69
CA TYR A 870 14.06 -14.21 8.89
C TYR A 870 13.44 -13.70 7.58
N ALA A 871 14.17 -13.76 6.46
CA ALA A 871 13.67 -13.34 5.16
C ALA A 871 12.54 -14.25 4.62
N GLN A 872 12.51 -15.53 5.02
CA GLN A 872 11.50 -16.50 4.57
C GLN A 872 10.06 -16.14 4.96
N ARG A 873 9.85 -15.23 5.93
CA ARG A 873 8.53 -14.78 6.41
C ARG A 873 7.57 -14.43 5.29
N MET A 874 8.06 -13.72 4.28
CA MET A 874 7.26 -13.30 3.14
C MET A 874 7.30 -14.33 2.01
N SER A 875 8.48 -14.87 1.69
CA SER A 875 8.69 -15.71 0.52
C SER A 875 8.29 -17.18 0.68
N ARG A 876 8.04 -17.66 1.91
CA ARG A 876 7.67 -19.06 2.17
C ARG A 876 6.34 -19.23 2.92
N THR A 877 5.71 -20.38 2.74
CA THR A 877 4.55 -20.87 3.51
C THR A 877 4.92 -21.96 4.51
N SER A 878 6.06 -22.63 4.33
CA SER A 878 6.64 -23.61 5.25
C SER A 878 8.07 -23.22 5.65
N TYR A 879 8.46 -23.55 6.89
CA TYR A 879 9.70 -23.11 7.51
C TYR A 879 10.47 -24.32 8.07
N ASP A 880 11.60 -24.65 7.46
CA ASP A 880 12.49 -25.75 7.88
C ASP A 880 13.85 -25.19 8.29
N MET A 881 13.99 -24.82 9.56
CA MET A 881 15.23 -24.26 10.09
C MET A 881 16.37 -25.29 10.14
N PRO A 882 16.17 -26.55 10.57
CA PRO A 882 17.21 -27.57 10.50
C PRO A 882 17.68 -27.86 9.07
N GLY A 883 16.77 -27.97 8.11
CA GLY A 883 17.12 -28.15 6.69
C GLY A 883 17.86 -26.95 6.11
N LEU A 884 17.46 -25.72 6.46
CA LEU A 884 18.18 -24.50 6.09
C LEU A 884 19.61 -24.49 6.65
N LEU A 885 19.80 -24.90 7.91
CA LEU A 885 21.13 -25.03 8.52
C LEU A 885 21.98 -26.08 7.80
N GLY A 886 21.43 -27.25 7.54
CA GLY A 886 22.11 -28.33 6.81
C GLY A 886 22.61 -27.85 5.44
N TYR A 887 21.71 -27.30 4.63
CA TYR A 887 22.02 -26.81 3.29
C TYR A 887 23.16 -25.80 3.27
N TRP A 888 23.09 -24.75 4.11
CA TRP A 888 24.09 -23.69 4.11
C TRP A 888 25.41 -24.10 4.77
N SER A 889 25.39 -25.06 5.69
CA SER A 889 26.62 -25.66 6.21
C SER A 889 27.36 -26.43 5.12
N ASP A 890 26.64 -27.24 4.34
CA ASP A 890 27.21 -28.02 3.24
C ASP A 890 27.72 -27.10 2.12
N ARG A 891 26.95 -26.06 1.76
CA ARG A 891 27.35 -25.08 0.74
C ARG A 891 28.60 -24.30 1.11
N LEU A 892 28.70 -23.84 2.36
CA LEU A 892 29.88 -23.12 2.82
C LEU A 892 31.08 -24.06 3.00
N GLU A 893 30.87 -25.31 3.40
CA GLU A 893 31.94 -26.31 3.43
C GLU A 893 32.51 -26.57 2.03
N HIS A 894 31.66 -26.75 1.02
CA HIS A 894 32.10 -26.88 -0.37
C HIS A 894 32.95 -25.67 -0.79
N LEU A 895 32.43 -24.45 -0.58
CA LEU A 895 33.09 -23.21 -0.94
C LEU A 895 34.48 -23.10 -0.30
N LEU A 896 34.58 -23.41 1.01
CA LEU A 896 35.83 -23.37 1.75
C LEU A 896 36.81 -24.47 1.32
N ARG A 897 36.34 -25.68 1.02
CA ARG A 897 37.20 -26.77 0.54
C ARG A 897 37.83 -26.41 -0.81
N ARG A 898 37.05 -25.87 -1.74
CA ARG A 898 37.56 -25.34 -3.02
C ARG A 898 38.56 -24.21 -2.79
N GLY A 899 38.20 -23.22 -1.97
CA GLY A 899 39.06 -22.07 -1.68
C GLY A 899 40.38 -22.44 -1.00
N VAL A 900 40.39 -23.42 -0.09
CA VAL A 900 41.62 -23.93 0.54
C VAL A 900 42.49 -24.66 -0.48
N ALA A 901 41.90 -25.51 -1.32
CA ALA A 901 42.63 -26.28 -2.33
C ALA A 901 43.29 -25.38 -3.38
N ASP A 902 42.57 -24.34 -3.81
CA ASP A 902 42.99 -23.47 -4.91
C ASP A 902 43.73 -22.20 -4.43
N ARG A 903 43.89 -21.99 -3.11
CA ARG A 903 44.49 -20.78 -2.53
C ARG A 903 45.87 -20.45 -3.10
N GLU A 904 46.71 -21.46 -3.33
CA GLU A 904 48.09 -21.27 -3.81
C GLU A 904 48.18 -20.86 -5.29
N LEU A 905 47.06 -20.87 -6.04
CA LEU A 905 47.04 -20.36 -7.41
C LEU A 905 47.32 -18.85 -7.49
N VAL A 906 47.12 -18.12 -6.38
CA VAL A 906 47.51 -16.72 -6.25
C VAL A 906 48.77 -16.60 -5.40
N GLY A 907 49.89 -16.27 -6.04
CA GLY A 907 51.18 -16.09 -5.38
C GLY A 907 51.16 -14.98 -4.31
N ALA A 908 52.13 -15.06 -3.38
CA ALA A 908 52.24 -14.12 -2.25
C ALA A 908 52.50 -12.67 -2.70
N GLU A 909 53.05 -12.48 -3.91
CA GLU A 909 53.28 -11.18 -4.54
C GLU A 909 52.00 -10.46 -4.98
N ARG A 910 50.85 -11.18 -4.99
CA ARG A 910 49.54 -10.66 -5.43
C ARG A 910 48.41 -11.03 -4.49
N SER A 911 48.70 -11.60 -3.32
CA SER A 911 47.68 -12.04 -2.37
C SER A 911 47.93 -11.55 -0.94
N TYR A 912 46.84 -11.31 -0.22
CA TYR A 912 46.87 -10.95 1.21
C TYR A 912 45.79 -11.69 1.99
N ASP A 913 46.18 -12.46 3.02
CA ASP A 913 45.26 -13.14 3.93
C ASP A 913 44.89 -12.24 5.13
N SER A 914 43.75 -11.57 5.02
CA SER A 914 43.16 -10.68 6.01
C SER A 914 42.27 -11.44 7.00
N ARG A 915 42.78 -11.71 8.20
CA ARG A 915 42.00 -12.30 9.29
C ARG A 915 41.07 -11.27 9.91
N PHE A 916 39.79 -11.63 10.10
CA PHE A 916 38.76 -10.70 10.59
C PHE A 916 39.16 -10.04 11.91
N HIS A 917 39.59 -10.81 12.92
CA HIS A 917 39.99 -10.24 14.22
C HIS A 917 41.18 -9.26 14.10
N THR A 918 42.14 -9.51 13.20
CA THR A 918 43.28 -8.61 12.96
C THR A 918 42.85 -7.35 12.23
N PHE A 919 42.06 -7.48 11.16
CA PHE A 919 41.54 -6.35 10.40
C PHE A 919 40.69 -5.41 11.29
N MET A 920 39.90 -5.99 12.18
CA MET A 920 39.04 -5.24 13.09
C MET A 920 39.84 -4.51 14.18
N ALA A 921 41.01 -5.04 14.58
CA ALA A 921 41.89 -4.45 15.59
C ALA A 921 42.84 -3.39 15.00
N ASP A 922 43.26 -3.56 13.74
CA ASP A 922 44.19 -2.67 13.02
C ASP A 922 43.71 -2.45 11.58
N THR A 923 42.69 -1.60 11.43
CA THR A 923 42.11 -1.29 10.11
C THR A 923 43.08 -0.48 9.24
N GLU A 924 43.74 0.54 9.80
CA GLU A 924 44.69 1.39 9.07
C GLU A 924 45.91 0.61 8.57
N GLY A 925 46.55 -0.19 9.43
CA GLY A 925 47.70 -0.99 9.03
C GLY A 925 47.32 -2.09 8.04
N THR A 926 46.09 -2.61 8.09
CA THR A 926 45.59 -3.57 7.08
C THR A 926 45.43 -2.92 5.72
N LEU A 927 44.86 -1.71 5.66
CA LEU A 927 44.78 -0.95 4.42
C LEU A 927 46.18 -0.63 3.88
N ASP A 928 47.12 -0.18 4.72
CA ASP A 928 48.50 0.13 4.28
C ASP A 928 49.19 -1.09 3.65
N ARG A 929 48.99 -2.29 4.20
CA ARG A 929 49.51 -3.55 3.62
C ARG A 929 48.87 -3.87 2.26
N ILE A 930 47.56 -3.68 2.11
CA ILE A 930 46.85 -3.93 0.84
C ILE A 930 47.30 -2.95 -0.24
N TYR A 931 47.45 -1.66 0.10
CA TYR A 931 47.94 -0.64 -0.84
C TYR A 931 49.39 -0.89 -1.26
N ALA A 932 50.25 -1.31 -0.32
CA ALA A 932 51.62 -1.68 -0.60
C ALA A 932 51.70 -2.90 -1.53
N LEU A 933 50.91 -3.95 -1.26
CA LEU A 933 50.81 -5.14 -2.12
C LEU A 933 50.34 -4.77 -3.53
N TYR A 934 49.33 -3.91 -3.63
CA TYR A 934 48.77 -3.45 -4.90
C TYR A 934 49.71 -2.50 -5.67
N ALA A 935 50.78 -2.01 -5.02
CA ALA A 935 51.70 -1.00 -5.55
C ALA A 935 51.01 0.33 -5.91
N LEU A 936 50.04 0.76 -5.09
CA LEU A 936 49.41 2.08 -5.19
C LEU A 936 49.69 2.87 -3.90
N PRO A 937 50.29 4.07 -3.96
CA PRO A 937 50.50 4.87 -2.76
C PRO A 937 49.17 5.27 -2.09
N ARG A 938 49.05 5.02 -0.78
CA ARG A 938 47.92 5.49 0.04
C ARG A 938 48.16 6.94 0.47
N THR A 939 47.78 7.86 -0.41
CA THR A 939 47.87 9.32 -0.23
C THR A 939 47.05 9.85 0.94
N GLU A 940 47.32 11.07 1.38
CA GLU A 940 46.51 11.79 2.37
C GLU A 940 45.04 11.87 1.94
N ARG A 941 44.78 12.21 0.67
CA ARG A 941 43.43 12.20 0.07
C ARG A 941 42.70 10.87 0.29
N SER A 942 43.34 9.75 -0.05
CA SER A 942 42.71 8.42 0.13
C SER A 942 42.43 8.07 1.59
N ARG A 943 43.30 8.51 2.52
CA ARG A 943 43.08 8.34 3.96
C ARG A 943 41.90 9.19 4.44
N ASP A 944 41.77 10.41 3.95
CA ASP A 944 40.66 11.30 4.29
C ASP A 944 39.32 10.78 3.76
N GLU A 945 39.28 10.30 2.51
CA GLU A 945 38.09 9.68 1.90
C GLU A 945 37.65 8.43 2.71
N GLN A 946 38.59 7.59 3.13
CA GLN A 946 38.33 6.41 3.97
C GLN A 946 37.88 6.77 5.39
N ALA A 947 38.53 7.76 6.01
CA ALA A 947 38.15 8.24 7.33
C ALA A 947 36.77 8.91 7.31
N ALA A 948 36.42 9.62 6.23
CA ALA A 948 35.10 10.18 6.01
C ALA A 948 34.04 9.07 5.91
N PHE A 949 34.32 8.00 5.16
CA PHE A 949 33.45 6.84 5.09
C PHE A 949 33.21 6.22 6.47
N LEU A 950 34.26 6.01 7.28
CA LEU A 950 34.14 5.46 8.64
C LEU A 950 33.29 6.35 9.56
N ARG A 951 33.47 7.68 9.51
CA ARG A 951 32.66 8.64 10.28
C ARG A 951 31.19 8.62 9.89
N ALA A 952 30.89 8.42 8.61
CA ALA A 952 29.51 8.35 8.10
C ALA A 952 28.82 7.02 8.43
N HIS A 953 29.58 5.95 8.69
CA HIS A 953 29.07 4.60 8.92
C HIS A 953 29.55 4.02 10.27
N PRO A 954 29.19 4.64 11.41
CA PRO A 954 29.58 4.14 12.73
C PRO A 954 29.04 2.72 12.97
N ARG A 955 29.87 1.86 13.55
CA ARG A 955 29.50 0.47 13.85
C ARG A 955 28.34 0.40 14.84
N GLY A 956 27.41 -0.54 14.60
CA GLY A 956 26.28 -0.78 15.50
C GLY A 956 25.14 0.24 15.39
N LYS A 957 25.20 1.18 14.43
CA LYS A 957 24.14 2.17 14.17
C LYS A 957 22.75 1.55 14.01
N GLU A 958 22.67 0.38 13.39
CA GLU A 958 21.41 -0.36 13.13
C GLU A 958 21.13 -1.47 14.18
N GLY A 959 21.86 -1.47 15.30
CA GLY A 959 21.76 -2.50 16.35
C GLY A 959 22.67 -3.72 16.11
N ARG A 960 22.74 -4.61 17.11
CA ARG A 960 23.52 -5.87 17.04
C ARG A 960 22.59 -7.07 17.13
N VAL A 961 22.61 -7.96 16.15
CA VAL A 961 21.80 -9.20 16.22
C VAL A 961 22.48 -10.22 17.14
N ARG A 962 21.73 -10.71 18.14
CA ARG A 962 22.07 -11.92 18.90
C ARG A 962 21.58 -13.12 18.11
N TYR A 963 22.43 -14.11 18.00
CA TYR A 963 22.14 -15.37 17.34
C TYR A 963 22.11 -16.50 18.36
N ASP A 964 21.35 -17.56 18.07
CA ASP A 964 21.20 -18.70 18.96
C ASP A 964 21.09 -20.01 18.17
N LEU A 965 22.23 -20.57 17.74
CA LEU A 965 22.28 -21.84 17.00
C LEU A 965 21.60 -23.00 17.75
N ARG A 966 21.75 -23.06 19.08
CA ARG A 966 21.15 -24.13 19.90
C ARG A 966 19.64 -23.98 19.94
N GLY A 967 19.14 -22.81 20.31
CA GLY A 967 17.71 -22.57 20.51
C GLY A 967 16.91 -22.49 19.21
N GLN A 968 17.48 -21.93 18.13
CA GLN A 968 16.74 -21.68 16.89
C GLN A 968 16.92 -22.79 15.84
N PHE A 969 18.03 -23.54 15.88
CA PHE A 969 18.38 -24.52 14.86
C PHE A 969 18.68 -25.92 15.43
N GLY A 970 18.70 -26.10 16.76
CA GLY A 970 18.92 -27.40 17.39
C GLY A 970 20.34 -27.95 17.21
N ALA A 971 21.33 -27.10 16.93
CA ALA A 971 22.69 -27.52 16.64
C ALA A 971 23.70 -27.01 17.67
N GLU A 972 24.63 -27.88 18.05
CA GLU A 972 25.75 -27.54 18.92
C GLU A 972 26.87 -26.84 18.14
N PRO A 973 27.24 -25.58 18.47
CA PRO A 973 28.27 -24.85 17.72
C PRO A 973 29.62 -25.56 17.67
N ALA A 974 29.99 -26.31 18.72
CA ALA A 974 31.23 -27.06 18.78
C ALA A 974 31.24 -28.23 17.76
N ASP A 975 30.11 -28.92 17.60
CA ASP A 975 29.99 -30.03 16.66
C ASP A 975 30.02 -29.53 15.21
N LEU A 976 29.34 -28.41 14.94
CA LEU A 976 29.40 -27.77 13.63
C LEU A 976 30.81 -27.29 13.28
N ARG A 977 31.55 -26.75 14.27
CA ARG A 977 32.90 -26.22 14.05
C ARG A 977 33.90 -27.28 13.60
N ARG A 978 33.82 -28.51 14.14
CA ARG A 978 34.72 -29.63 13.76
C ARG A 978 34.73 -29.92 12.26
N ARG A 979 33.63 -29.63 11.55
CA ARG A 979 33.56 -29.79 10.08
C ARG A 979 34.54 -28.88 9.34
N PHE A 980 34.98 -27.79 9.97
CA PHE A 980 35.77 -26.72 9.36
C PHE A 980 37.20 -26.62 9.89
N ASP A 981 37.67 -27.62 10.67
CA ASP A 981 39.04 -27.63 11.23
C ASP A 981 40.10 -27.47 10.13
N PHE A 982 39.89 -28.09 8.96
CA PHE A 982 40.77 -27.97 7.78
C PHE A 982 41.02 -26.52 7.33
N TYR A 983 40.06 -25.63 7.54
CA TYR A 983 40.14 -24.21 7.17
C TYR A 983 40.63 -23.36 8.34
N ILE A 984 40.14 -23.65 9.54
CA ILE A 984 40.51 -22.93 10.77
C ILE A 984 42.01 -23.07 11.03
N ASP A 985 42.54 -24.28 10.95
CA ASP A 985 43.94 -24.59 11.17
C ASP A 985 44.83 -23.99 10.08
N ARG A 986 44.40 -24.11 8.81
CA ARG A 986 45.17 -23.63 7.64
C ARG A 986 45.42 -22.12 7.69
N PHE A 987 44.45 -21.34 8.15
CA PHE A 987 44.51 -19.87 8.12
C PHE A 987 44.67 -19.23 9.50
N GLY A 988 44.66 -20.00 10.59
CA GLY A 988 44.76 -19.49 11.96
C GLY A 988 43.56 -18.62 12.32
N VAL A 989 42.35 -19.10 12.02
CA VAL A 989 41.10 -18.39 12.33
C VAL A 989 40.77 -18.55 13.80
N ARG A 990 40.45 -17.44 14.47
CA ARG A 990 40.04 -17.46 15.89
C ARG A 990 38.52 -17.74 15.99
N PRO A 991 38.08 -18.72 16.80
CA PRO A 991 36.65 -18.92 17.08
C PRO A 991 36.02 -17.68 17.71
N GLU A 992 34.78 -17.37 17.32
CA GLU A 992 33.98 -16.24 17.82
C GLU A 992 32.87 -16.63 18.80
#